data_AF-A0A840FDX0-F1
#
_entry.id   AF-A0A840FDX0-F1
#
_cell.length_a   1.000
_cell.length_b   1.000
_cell.length_c   1.000
_cell.angle_alpha   90.00
_cell.angle_beta   90.00
_cell.angle_gamma   90.00
#
_symmetry.space_group_name_H-M   'P 1'
#
loop_
_entity.id
_entity.type
_entity.pdbx_description
1 polymer ?
#
loop_
_entity_poly.entity_id
_entity_poly.type
_entity_poly.pdbx_seq_one_letter_code
_entity_poly.pdbx_strand_id
1 'polypeptide(L)'
;MMDLTRAAEWASTPLGPVDNWPQSLRTAVDMMLGSGHAMCIAWGKDRTLLYNDAYAPILGSRHPQALGMPMAEVWPDVWGEIGSLVERTFAGETCTFEDLPLLMTRNGYAEDTWWSFSYSPIHDEQGRVAGLLNVTLETTGRVLVERQRDAAIADLRASEARYRAIFENIDAGFCISEVKFDANGAPVDHRVVEANPAFERHTGLTDAVGRWANEVAPGIEQHWHDAYGHVAKTGKPVRFEGEAKPLGRWYDAHLFPVADGRVAMLIADTTERRRTEDAVARNEAKWRTIFETLREGFVLGELVRDEAGRIVDWRYDEVNNAWYDLVGIERGCAVGRTIREIFPGIEDAWVFEPVTAVETGEPVRFTRQVGTLGRWYDGVMQHAGDDHFTIIFTEVTDRVLRERRQAALIRLSDRLLDEEPTGDLGPLASAVLGETLGVELVGYGDIDPVAETITVERDWTAEPALSLSGTLRLRDYSSLIDDLKAGETVVVRDCRSDARTRDQAAALEARGARAFVNIPMMQQGVCVAMLYVSTVAARDWTSDEVQFVRDVAYRVHVAIEQRRARAQEALLNGELAHRVKNTLSVVQAIANATLARTASDAAATEFGNRIKALASAHDVLLARSWSAAGFRQIAEAALASFDTARITISGPEVRIGSRTAMSLSLLLHELSTNAAKHGALSVPDGRVTLSWMISRRDDVEILDMRWAERGGPTAVEPSHRGFGSRIIRMGLTGSGGVKLHYDTEGLTADMSAPLHQIIQG
;
A
#
# COMPACT_ATOMS: atom_id res chain seq x y z
N MET A 1 -48.35 106.74 -18.20
CA MET A 1 -48.73 106.90 -16.78
C MET A 1 -49.13 108.33 -16.42
N MET A 2 -48.47 109.38 -16.92
CA MET A 2 -48.85 110.78 -16.59
C MET A 2 -50.33 111.11 -16.84
N ASP A 3 -50.93 110.63 -17.93
CA ASP A 3 -52.35 110.84 -18.23
C ASP A 3 -53.28 110.00 -17.35
N LEU A 4 -52.88 108.76 -17.02
CA LEU A 4 -53.61 107.88 -16.08
C LEU A 4 -53.59 108.45 -14.65
N THR A 5 -52.44 108.95 -14.19
CA THR A 5 -52.32 109.63 -12.89
C THR A 5 -53.14 110.92 -12.85
N ARG A 6 -53.30 111.64 -13.97
CA ARG A 6 -54.18 112.83 -14.04
C ARG A 6 -55.66 112.47 -14.11
N ALA A 7 -56.02 111.34 -14.71
CA ALA A 7 -57.40 110.90 -14.89
C ALA A 7 -57.97 110.07 -13.72
N ALA A 8 -57.13 109.62 -12.78
CA ALA A 8 -57.56 108.82 -11.64
C ALA A 8 -58.36 109.65 -10.61
N GLU A 9 -59.44 109.07 -10.07
CA GLU A 9 -60.22 109.68 -8.99
C GLU A 9 -59.50 109.56 -7.63
N TRP A 10 -58.49 110.41 -7.40
CA TRP A 10 -57.71 110.36 -6.16
C TRP A 10 -58.51 110.62 -4.88
N ALA A 11 -59.65 111.31 -5.00
CA ALA A 11 -60.57 111.56 -3.89
C ALA A 11 -61.11 110.27 -3.24
N SER A 12 -61.16 109.15 -3.98
CA SER A 12 -61.59 107.85 -3.46
C SER A 12 -60.45 106.97 -2.95
N THR A 13 -59.20 107.45 -2.99
CA THR A 13 -58.01 106.72 -2.49
C THR A 13 -57.54 107.31 -1.15
N PRO A 14 -56.76 106.57 -0.35
CA PRO A 14 -56.22 107.09 0.92
C PRO A 14 -55.34 108.34 0.80
N LEU A 15 -54.87 108.67 -0.40
CA LEU A 15 -54.05 109.87 -0.67
C LEU A 15 -54.90 111.15 -0.77
N GLY A 16 -56.20 111.04 -1.06
CA GLY A 16 -57.08 112.17 -1.27
C GLY A 16 -56.76 112.99 -2.53
N PRO A 17 -57.47 114.10 -2.79
CA PRO A 17 -57.30 114.93 -3.98
C PRO A 17 -55.86 115.43 -4.16
N VAL A 18 -55.37 115.44 -5.40
CA VAL A 18 -53.98 115.82 -5.75
C VAL A 18 -53.59 117.21 -5.23
N ASP A 19 -54.54 118.14 -5.17
CA ASP A 19 -54.32 119.50 -4.66
C ASP A 19 -53.93 119.53 -3.17
N ASN A 20 -54.26 118.47 -2.42
CA ASN A 20 -53.94 118.31 -1.00
C ASN A 20 -52.67 117.47 -0.76
N TRP A 21 -51.99 117.02 -1.82
CA TRP A 21 -50.76 116.25 -1.66
C TRP A 21 -49.61 117.11 -1.13
N PRO A 22 -48.78 116.57 -0.22
CA PRO A 22 -47.58 117.28 0.23
C PRO A 22 -46.59 117.49 -0.93
N GLN A 23 -45.76 118.53 -0.82
CA GLN A 23 -44.77 118.87 -1.85
C GLN A 23 -43.76 117.74 -2.05
N SER A 24 -43.37 117.06 -0.97
CA SER A 24 -42.50 115.88 -0.96
C SER A 24 -43.03 114.76 -1.86
N LEU A 25 -44.33 114.42 -1.76
CA LEU A 25 -44.97 113.44 -2.63
C LEU A 25 -45.02 113.90 -4.08
N ARG A 26 -45.41 115.16 -4.34
CA ARG A 26 -45.48 115.69 -5.71
C ARG A 26 -44.12 115.63 -6.42
N THR A 27 -43.05 116.04 -5.73
CA THR A 27 -41.69 115.96 -6.25
C THR A 27 -41.26 114.52 -6.52
N ALA A 28 -41.52 113.60 -5.59
CA ALA A 28 -41.15 112.20 -5.76
C ALA A 28 -41.91 111.54 -6.93
N VAL A 29 -43.21 111.83 -7.07
CA VAL A 29 -44.03 111.35 -8.18
C VAL A 29 -43.54 111.92 -9.51
N ASP A 30 -43.18 113.21 -9.57
CA ASP A 30 -42.62 113.82 -10.79
C ASP A 30 -41.30 113.15 -11.21
N MET A 31 -40.39 112.92 -10.26
CA MET A 31 -39.14 112.20 -10.49
C MET A 31 -39.38 110.76 -10.97
N MET A 32 -40.32 110.05 -10.34
CA MET A 32 -40.68 108.68 -10.70
C MET A 32 -41.25 108.62 -12.12
N LEU A 33 -42.19 109.52 -12.45
CA LEU A 33 -42.82 109.58 -13.77
C LEU A 33 -41.85 110.01 -14.89
N GLY A 34 -40.83 110.81 -14.56
CA GLY A 34 -39.77 111.22 -15.50
C GLY A 34 -38.66 110.18 -15.73
N SER A 35 -38.59 109.11 -14.93
CA SER A 35 -37.53 108.10 -15.01
C SER A 35 -37.82 107.00 -16.05
N GLY A 36 -36.80 106.61 -16.81
CA GLY A 36 -36.84 105.45 -17.71
C GLY A 36 -36.62 104.10 -17.03
N HIS A 37 -36.23 104.08 -15.75
CA HIS A 37 -36.13 102.84 -14.97
C HIS A 37 -37.48 102.51 -14.32
N ALA A 38 -37.78 101.22 -14.13
CA ALA A 38 -38.98 100.80 -13.45
C ALA A 38 -38.95 101.27 -11.99
N MET A 39 -39.90 102.14 -11.63
CA MET A 39 -39.98 102.72 -10.30
C MET A 39 -41.41 102.70 -9.76
N CYS A 40 -41.54 102.45 -8.46
CA CYS A 40 -42.79 102.64 -7.74
C CYS A 40 -42.56 103.36 -6.42
N ILE A 41 -43.57 104.10 -5.97
CA ILE A 41 -43.62 104.77 -4.68
C ILE A 41 -44.76 104.15 -3.87
N ALA A 42 -44.50 103.76 -2.63
CA ALA A 42 -45.55 103.48 -1.66
C ALA A 42 -45.65 104.66 -0.69
N TRP A 43 -46.82 105.28 -0.55
CA TRP A 43 -46.99 106.50 0.25
C TRP A 43 -48.04 106.38 1.35
N GLY A 44 -47.77 107.01 2.49
CA GLY A 44 -48.68 107.11 3.62
C GLY A 44 -48.79 105.83 4.46
N LYS A 45 -49.70 105.85 5.44
CA LYS A 45 -49.93 104.74 6.37
C LYS A 45 -50.42 103.47 5.66
N ASP A 46 -51.23 103.64 4.60
CA ASP A 46 -51.84 102.55 3.84
C ASP A 46 -50.94 102.05 2.70
N ARG A 47 -49.69 102.56 2.62
CA ARG A 47 -48.68 102.16 1.62
C ARG A 47 -49.23 102.22 0.19
N THR A 48 -49.90 103.32 -0.12
CA THR A 48 -50.62 103.49 -1.38
C THR A 48 -49.63 103.52 -2.55
N LEU A 49 -49.81 102.63 -3.52
CA LEU A 49 -48.87 102.41 -4.61
C LEU A 49 -49.08 103.38 -5.77
N LEU A 50 -48.00 104.03 -6.15
CA LEU A 50 -47.82 104.89 -7.31
C LEU A 50 -46.69 104.29 -8.14
N TYR A 51 -46.76 104.34 -9.47
CA TYR A 51 -45.70 103.78 -10.30
C TYR A 51 -45.60 104.45 -11.67
N ASN A 52 -44.47 104.27 -12.36
CA ASN A 52 -44.25 104.82 -13.69
C ASN A 52 -44.49 103.80 -14.81
N ASP A 53 -44.38 104.26 -16.06
CA ASP A 53 -44.62 103.45 -17.25
C ASP A 53 -43.68 102.23 -17.33
N ALA A 54 -42.43 102.38 -16.92
CA ALA A 54 -41.45 101.28 -16.92
C ALA A 54 -41.78 100.19 -15.87
N TYR A 55 -42.53 100.52 -14.83
CA TYR A 55 -42.98 99.56 -13.80
C TYR A 55 -44.28 98.84 -14.19
N ALA A 56 -45.07 99.38 -15.12
CA ALA A 56 -46.35 98.78 -15.53
C ALA A 56 -46.23 97.34 -16.08
N PRO A 57 -45.23 96.99 -16.92
CA PRO A 57 -45.02 95.61 -17.35
C PRO A 57 -44.76 94.64 -16.21
N ILE A 58 -44.15 95.12 -15.11
CA ILE A 58 -43.87 94.29 -13.93
C ILE A 58 -45.18 93.85 -13.28
N LEU A 59 -46.16 94.77 -13.18
CA LEU A 59 -47.48 94.52 -12.63
C LEU A 59 -48.33 93.55 -13.48
N GLY A 60 -48.00 93.41 -14.76
CA GLY A 60 -48.73 92.57 -15.71
C GLY A 60 -50.22 92.90 -15.73
N SER A 61 -51.08 91.89 -15.52
CA SER A 61 -52.54 92.04 -15.54
C SER A 61 -53.12 92.92 -14.43
N ARG A 62 -52.33 93.33 -13.43
CA ARG A 62 -52.77 94.22 -12.34
C ARG A 62 -52.78 95.70 -12.73
N HIS A 63 -52.09 96.06 -13.81
CA HIS A 63 -52.18 97.39 -14.40
C HIS A 63 -53.45 97.51 -15.25
N PRO A 64 -54.24 98.60 -15.15
CA PRO A 64 -53.97 99.82 -14.39
C PRO A 64 -54.50 99.86 -12.95
N GLN A 65 -55.31 98.88 -12.52
CA GLN A 65 -56.05 98.92 -11.26
C GLN A 65 -55.16 99.05 -10.02
N ALA A 66 -53.91 98.56 -10.08
CA ALA A 66 -52.94 98.67 -9.00
C ALA A 66 -52.60 100.12 -8.60
N LEU A 67 -52.89 101.11 -9.46
CA LEU A 67 -52.59 102.52 -9.18
C LEU A 67 -53.52 103.05 -8.08
N GLY A 68 -52.96 103.48 -6.95
CA GLY A 68 -53.74 103.96 -5.82
C GLY A 68 -54.24 102.86 -4.87
N MET A 69 -53.84 101.60 -5.07
CA MET A 69 -54.12 100.49 -4.15
C MET A 69 -52.99 100.32 -3.12
N PRO A 70 -53.26 99.73 -1.93
CA PRO A 70 -52.21 99.34 -0.99
C PRO A 70 -51.20 98.37 -1.61
N MET A 71 -49.91 98.63 -1.45
CA MET A 71 -48.83 97.82 -2.03
C MET A 71 -48.92 96.32 -1.66
N ALA A 72 -49.40 96.00 -0.45
CA ALA A 72 -49.62 94.62 0.00
C ALA A 72 -50.73 93.89 -0.76
N GLU A 73 -51.77 94.60 -1.19
CA GLU A 73 -52.86 94.04 -2.00
C GLU A 73 -52.46 93.90 -3.48
N VAL A 74 -51.55 94.74 -3.94
CA VAL A 74 -50.99 94.64 -5.30
C VAL A 74 -50.05 93.43 -5.39
N TRP A 75 -49.26 93.16 -4.35
CA TRP A 75 -48.23 92.10 -4.38
C TRP A 75 -48.44 90.99 -3.34
N PRO A 76 -49.62 90.34 -3.27
CA PRO A 76 -49.91 89.32 -2.25
C PRO A 76 -49.03 88.06 -2.38
N ASP A 77 -48.59 87.78 -3.61
CA ASP A 77 -47.79 86.63 -4.01
C ASP A 77 -46.33 86.70 -3.56
N VAL A 78 -45.78 87.90 -3.39
CA VAL A 78 -44.40 88.12 -2.94
C VAL A 78 -44.30 88.86 -1.60
N TRP A 79 -45.45 89.18 -0.97
CA TRP A 79 -45.49 89.98 0.24
C TRP A 79 -44.76 89.33 1.42
N GLY A 80 -44.73 87.98 1.46
CA GLY A 80 -43.97 87.25 2.48
C GLY A 80 -42.48 87.59 2.46
N GLU A 81 -41.92 87.77 1.27
CA GLU A 81 -40.52 88.10 1.03
C GLU A 81 -40.28 89.61 1.14
N ILE A 82 -41.12 90.45 0.52
CA ILE A 82 -40.87 91.90 0.40
C ILE A 82 -41.47 92.74 1.54
N GLY A 83 -42.49 92.25 2.25
CA GLY A 83 -43.24 93.03 3.24
C GLY A 83 -42.37 93.48 4.42
N SER A 84 -41.46 92.61 4.89
CA SER A 84 -40.49 92.97 5.94
C SER A 84 -39.51 94.06 5.49
N LEU A 85 -39.17 94.09 4.19
CA LEU A 85 -38.29 95.09 3.59
C LEU A 85 -38.99 96.44 3.52
N VAL A 86 -40.29 96.44 3.18
CA VAL A 86 -41.12 97.65 3.20
C VAL A 86 -41.14 98.26 4.60
N GLU A 87 -41.41 97.47 5.64
CA GLU A 87 -41.43 97.96 7.03
C GLU A 87 -40.08 98.50 7.49
N ARG A 88 -38.98 97.82 7.16
CA ARG A 88 -37.61 98.32 7.43
C ARG A 88 -37.35 99.67 6.76
N THR A 89 -37.82 99.85 5.54
CA THR A 89 -37.66 101.13 4.85
C THR A 89 -38.52 102.24 5.44
N PHE A 90 -39.74 101.95 5.90
CA PHE A 90 -40.53 102.94 6.66
C PHE A 90 -39.95 103.25 8.05
N ALA A 91 -39.12 102.38 8.61
CA ALA A 91 -38.30 102.65 9.79
C ALA A 91 -37.03 103.48 9.49
N GLY A 92 -36.77 103.81 8.22
CA GLY A 92 -35.65 104.65 7.76
C GLY A 92 -34.48 103.90 7.10
N GLU A 93 -34.57 102.57 6.91
CA GLU A 93 -33.48 101.78 6.35
C GLU A 93 -33.56 101.66 4.81
N THR A 94 -32.43 101.86 4.12
CA THR A 94 -32.34 101.53 2.69
C THR A 94 -31.99 100.06 2.51
N CYS A 95 -32.80 99.31 1.77
CA CYS A 95 -32.58 97.88 1.51
C CYS A 95 -32.29 97.66 0.02
N THR A 96 -31.20 96.97 -0.32
CA THR A 96 -30.80 96.67 -1.70
C THR A 96 -30.52 95.18 -1.87
N PHE A 97 -31.00 94.59 -2.97
CA PHE A 97 -30.83 93.17 -3.28
C PHE A 97 -30.38 92.98 -4.73
N GLU A 98 -29.56 91.94 -4.94
CA GLU A 98 -29.16 91.46 -6.26
C GLU A 98 -29.75 90.07 -6.48
N ASP A 99 -30.39 89.87 -7.64
CA ASP A 99 -30.96 88.60 -8.09
C ASP A 99 -31.80 87.89 -7.01
N LEU A 100 -32.67 88.63 -6.31
CA LEU A 100 -33.57 88.03 -5.33
C LEU A 100 -34.61 87.18 -6.08
N PRO A 101 -34.70 85.86 -5.81
CA PRO A 101 -35.72 85.02 -6.41
C PRO A 101 -37.08 85.36 -5.81
N LEU A 102 -38.03 85.68 -6.68
CA LEU A 102 -39.42 85.96 -6.31
C LEU A 102 -40.34 85.13 -7.22
N LEU A 103 -41.27 84.42 -6.61
CA LEU A 103 -42.32 83.71 -7.33
C LEU A 103 -43.48 84.67 -7.59
N MET A 104 -43.56 85.19 -8.81
CA MET A 104 -44.54 86.23 -9.17
C MET A 104 -45.66 85.65 -10.03
N THR A 105 -46.89 86.07 -9.78
CA THR A 105 -48.08 85.71 -10.56
C THR A 105 -48.62 86.94 -11.27
N ARG A 106 -48.07 87.32 -12.44
CA ARG A 106 -48.45 88.56 -13.16
C ARG A 106 -49.06 88.35 -14.55
N ASN A 107 -48.91 87.16 -15.12
CA ASN A 107 -49.44 86.79 -16.44
C ASN A 107 -50.43 85.60 -16.37
N GLY A 108 -51.07 85.39 -15.22
CA GLY A 108 -52.04 84.31 -15.01
C GLY A 108 -51.44 82.95 -14.63
N TYR A 109 -50.12 82.84 -14.50
CA TYR A 109 -49.40 81.69 -13.96
C TYR A 109 -48.27 82.15 -13.03
N ALA A 110 -47.81 81.24 -12.15
CA ALA A 110 -46.69 81.50 -11.26
C ALA A 110 -45.36 81.38 -12.04
N GLU A 111 -44.52 82.41 -11.93
CA GLU A 111 -43.24 82.54 -12.63
C GLU A 111 -42.10 82.67 -11.63
N ASP A 112 -41.08 81.82 -11.75
CA ASP A 112 -39.81 82.04 -11.06
C ASP A 112 -39.10 83.23 -11.72
N THR A 113 -38.98 84.32 -10.98
CA THR A 113 -38.34 85.55 -11.46
C THR A 113 -37.21 85.97 -10.54
N TRP A 114 -36.23 86.69 -11.07
CA TRP A 114 -35.10 87.23 -10.31
C TRP A 114 -35.08 88.74 -10.44
N TRP A 115 -34.90 89.42 -9.30
CA TRP A 115 -35.01 90.87 -9.22
C TRP A 115 -33.85 91.49 -8.47
N SER A 116 -33.28 92.53 -9.07
CA SER A 116 -32.35 93.43 -8.41
C SER A 116 -33.05 94.75 -8.17
N PHE A 117 -33.19 95.16 -6.91
CA PHE A 117 -33.94 96.36 -6.55
C PHE A 117 -33.43 97.04 -5.28
N SER A 118 -33.80 98.31 -5.11
CA SER A 118 -33.51 99.09 -3.91
C SER A 118 -34.77 99.80 -3.40
N TYR A 119 -35.08 99.60 -2.11
CA TYR A 119 -36.10 100.33 -1.36
C TYR A 119 -35.45 101.44 -0.55
N SER A 120 -35.79 102.69 -0.85
CA SER A 120 -35.24 103.90 -0.22
C SER A 120 -36.33 104.73 0.46
N PRO A 121 -36.12 105.25 1.68
CA PRO A 121 -37.13 106.06 2.38
C PRO A 121 -37.28 107.45 1.76
N ILE A 122 -38.52 107.90 1.60
CA ILE A 122 -38.88 109.28 1.21
C ILE A 122 -39.39 110.01 2.44
N HIS A 123 -38.82 111.19 2.70
CA HIS A 123 -39.14 112.00 3.88
C HIS A 123 -40.16 113.10 3.55
N ASP A 124 -41.07 113.39 4.49
CA ASP A 124 -41.98 114.53 4.43
C ASP A 124 -41.28 115.86 4.77
N GLU A 125 -42.02 116.97 4.70
CA GLU A 125 -41.54 118.31 5.04
C GLU A 125 -41.14 118.46 6.52
N GLN A 126 -41.55 117.53 7.40
CA GLN A 126 -41.15 117.47 8.80
C GLN A 126 -39.96 116.51 9.05
N GLY A 127 -39.39 115.91 8.01
CA GLY A 127 -38.25 114.99 8.09
C GLY A 127 -38.62 113.57 8.56
N ARG A 128 -39.90 113.19 8.57
CA ARG A 128 -40.37 111.84 8.90
C ARG A 128 -40.48 111.00 7.63
N VAL A 129 -40.23 109.69 7.71
CA VAL A 129 -40.42 108.80 6.57
C VAL A 129 -41.91 108.68 6.26
N ALA A 130 -42.33 109.22 5.11
CA ALA A 130 -43.71 109.26 4.66
C ALA A 130 -43.98 108.36 3.45
N GLY A 131 -42.92 107.92 2.77
CA GLY A 131 -43.03 106.98 1.67
C GLY A 131 -41.77 106.14 1.46
N LEU A 132 -41.85 105.24 0.49
CA LEU A 132 -40.79 104.37 0.02
C LEU A 132 -40.67 104.55 -1.49
N LEU A 133 -39.45 104.75 -1.99
CA LEU A 133 -39.10 104.70 -3.41
C LEU A 133 -38.47 103.34 -3.72
N ASN A 134 -39.00 102.65 -4.71
CA ASN A 134 -38.42 101.44 -5.27
C ASN A 134 -37.85 101.74 -6.66
N VAL A 135 -36.63 101.28 -6.91
CA VAL A 135 -36.04 101.20 -8.26
C VAL A 135 -35.69 99.74 -8.50
N THR A 136 -36.21 99.14 -9.58
CA THR A 136 -36.11 97.69 -9.79
C THR A 136 -35.73 97.32 -11.22
N LEU A 137 -35.05 96.17 -11.36
CA LEU A 137 -34.64 95.57 -12.62
C LEU A 137 -34.87 94.05 -12.53
N GLU A 138 -35.46 93.48 -13.57
CA GLU A 138 -35.60 92.03 -13.72
C GLU A 138 -34.31 91.42 -14.29
N THR A 139 -33.77 90.37 -13.66
CA THR A 139 -32.56 89.65 -14.06
C THR A 139 -32.81 88.18 -14.42
N THR A 140 -34.06 87.73 -14.45
CA THR A 140 -34.52 86.36 -14.74
C THR A 140 -33.80 85.70 -15.93
N GLY A 141 -33.78 86.35 -17.09
CA GLY A 141 -33.20 85.78 -18.31
C GLY A 141 -31.70 85.50 -18.20
N ARG A 142 -30.95 86.36 -17.49
CA ARG A 142 -29.51 86.18 -17.29
C ARG A 142 -29.22 84.98 -16.39
N VAL A 143 -29.91 84.88 -15.26
CA VAL A 143 -29.73 83.81 -14.27
C VAL A 143 -30.05 82.43 -14.85
N LEU A 144 -31.11 82.32 -15.67
CA LEU A 144 -31.48 81.05 -16.30
C LEU A 144 -30.44 80.54 -17.32
N VAL A 145 -29.85 81.44 -18.12
CA VAL A 145 -28.79 81.09 -19.08
C VAL A 145 -27.53 80.58 -18.38
N GLU A 146 -27.12 81.26 -17.30
CA GLU A 146 -25.97 80.84 -16.49
C GLU A 146 -26.18 79.43 -15.90
N ARG A 147 -27.37 79.17 -15.34
CA ARG A 147 -27.71 77.85 -14.77
C ARG A 147 -27.76 76.73 -15.81
N GLN A 148 -28.29 76.99 -17.02
CA GLN A 148 -28.33 75.98 -18.09
C GLN A 148 -26.93 75.60 -18.58
N ARG A 149 -26.03 76.58 -18.71
CA ARG A 149 -24.64 76.33 -19.11
C ARG A 149 -23.91 75.45 -18.11
N ASP A 150 -24.06 75.75 -16.82
CA ASP A 150 -23.34 75.04 -15.76
C ASP A 150 -23.84 73.59 -15.62
N ALA A 151 -25.14 73.33 -15.85
CA ALA A 151 -25.70 71.99 -15.92
C ALA A 151 -25.13 71.16 -17.09
N ALA A 152 -25.04 71.73 -18.30
CA ALA A 152 -24.51 71.03 -19.47
C ALA A 152 -23.02 70.63 -19.31
N ILE A 153 -22.21 71.48 -18.66
CA ILE A 153 -20.81 71.17 -18.37
C ILE A 153 -20.70 70.02 -17.35
N ALA A 154 -21.57 70.00 -16.34
CA ALA A 154 -21.60 68.93 -15.35
C ALA A 154 -21.98 67.57 -15.98
N ASP A 155 -22.97 67.56 -16.87
CA ASP A 155 -23.40 66.34 -17.57
C ASP A 155 -22.31 65.77 -18.48
N LEU A 156 -21.60 66.62 -19.23
CA LEU A 156 -20.48 66.18 -20.07
C LEU A 156 -19.36 65.53 -19.24
N ARG A 157 -18.98 66.17 -18.12
CA ARG A 157 -17.97 65.62 -17.19
C ARG A 157 -18.42 64.29 -16.58
N ALA A 158 -19.70 64.16 -16.22
CA ALA A 158 -20.25 62.94 -15.67
C ALA A 158 -20.27 61.79 -16.70
N SER A 159 -20.51 62.09 -17.99
CA SER A 159 -20.45 61.10 -19.06
C SER A 159 -19.02 60.64 -19.35
N GLU A 160 -18.07 61.57 -19.43
CA GLU A 160 -16.65 61.26 -19.69
C GLU A 160 -16.04 60.41 -18.55
N ALA A 161 -16.33 60.77 -17.29
CA ALA A 161 -15.91 59.99 -16.13
C ALA A 161 -16.49 58.57 -16.14
N ARG A 162 -17.75 58.41 -16.60
CA ARG A 162 -18.42 57.10 -16.68
C ARG A 162 -17.80 56.21 -17.76
N TYR A 163 -17.48 56.77 -18.93
CA TYR A 163 -16.74 56.06 -19.98
C TYR A 163 -15.38 55.59 -19.47
N ARG A 164 -14.59 56.50 -18.88
CA ARG A 164 -13.25 56.18 -18.39
C ARG A 164 -13.28 55.11 -17.29
N ALA A 165 -14.24 55.17 -16.37
CA ALA A 165 -14.40 54.17 -15.33
C ALA A 165 -14.71 52.76 -15.88
N ILE A 166 -15.62 52.65 -16.86
CA ILE A 166 -15.93 51.35 -17.49
C ILE A 166 -14.73 50.84 -18.29
N PHE A 167 -14.10 51.72 -19.07
CA PHE A 167 -12.95 51.38 -19.90
C PHE A 167 -11.76 50.87 -19.07
N GLU A 168 -11.42 51.56 -17.97
CA GLU A 168 -10.26 51.19 -17.13
C GLU A 168 -10.50 49.96 -16.24
N ASN A 169 -11.74 49.70 -15.81
CA ASN A 169 -12.04 48.64 -14.83
C ASN A 169 -12.62 47.35 -15.43
N ILE A 170 -12.95 47.32 -16.72
CA ILE A 170 -13.39 46.06 -17.34
C ILE A 170 -12.22 45.08 -17.41
N ASP A 171 -12.45 43.85 -16.97
CA ASP A 171 -11.40 42.84 -16.84
C ASP A 171 -11.11 42.11 -18.16
N ALA A 172 -11.92 42.32 -19.19
CA ALA A 172 -11.64 41.85 -20.54
C ALA A 172 -10.65 42.80 -21.22
N GLY A 173 -9.64 42.22 -21.89
CA GLY A 173 -8.69 43.01 -22.66
C GLY A 173 -9.40 43.68 -23.83
N PHE A 174 -9.34 45.00 -23.89
CA PHE A 174 -10.01 45.79 -24.91
C PHE A 174 -9.02 46.73 -25.57
N CYS A 175 -9.03 46.76 -26.90
CA CYS A 175 -8.30 47.77 -27.65
C CYS A 175 -9.07 48.24 -28.89
N ILE A 176 -8.77 49.45 -29.34
CA ILE A 176 -9.20 50.00 -30.62
C ILE A 176 -7.96 50.14 -31.48
N SER A 177 -8.00 49.60 -32.69
CA SER A 177 -6.86 49.56 -33.60
C SER A 177 -7.19 50.14 -34.97
N GLU A 178 -6.19 50.75 -35.59
CA GLU A 178 -6.18 51.15 -37.00
C GLU A 178 -5.48 50.08 -37.84
N VAL A 179 -6.01 49.76 -39.02
CA VAL A 179 -5.46 48.71 -39.88
C VAL A 179 -4.62 49.31 -40.99
N LYS A 180 -3.44 48.73 -41.23
CA LYS A 180 -2.57 49.04 -42.38
C LYS A 180 -2.86 48.08 -43.51
N PHE A 181 -3.11 48.65 -44.68
CA PHE A 181 -3.27 47.90 -45.92
C PHE A 181 -2.09 48.14 -46.86
N ASP A 182 -1.74 47.14 -47.66
CA ASP A 182 -0.80 47.30 -48.77
C ASP A 182 -1.45 47.93 -50.01
N ALA A 183 -0.68 48.08 -51.09
CA ALA A 183 -1.15 48.65 -52.36
C ALA A 183 -2.23 47.81 -53.07
N ASN A 184 -2.34 46.52 -52.76
CA ASN A 184 -3.37 45.61 -53.26
C ASN A 184 -4.59 45.56 -52.31
N GLY A 185 -4.54 46.34 -51.23
CA GLY A 185 -5.55 46.38 -50.19
C GLY A 185 -5.47 45.23 -49.20
N ALA A 186 -4.47 44.35 -49.18
CA ALA A 186 -4.37 43.29 -48.18
C ALA A 186 -3.95 43.86 -46.81
N PRO A 187 -4.53 43.39 -45.68
CA PRO A 187 -4.11 43.84 -44.36
C PRO A 187 -2.72 43.30 -44.02
N VAL A 188 -1.79 44.19 -43.67
CA VAL A 188 -0.40 43.85 -43.39
C VAL A 188 -0.02 44.08 -41.93
N ASP A 189 -0.73 44.97 -41.24
CA ASP A 189 -0.47 45.26 -39.83
C ASP A 189 -1.68 45.96 -39.19
N HIS A 190 -1.69 46.06 -37.86
CA HIS A 190 -2.63 46.91 -37.14
C HIS A 190 -1.90 47.68 -36.02
N ARG A 191 -2.30 48.92 -35.78
CA ARG A 191 -1.75 49.79 -34.74
C ARG A 191 -2.80 50.01 -33.67
N VAL A 192 -2.45 49.69 -32.43
CA VAL A 192 -3.33 49.96 -31.29
C VAL A 192 -3.40 51.47 -31.06
N VAL A 193 -4.59 52.05 -31.07
CA VAL A 193 -4.85 53.48 -30.85
C VAL A 193 -5.25 53.75 -29.41
N GLU A 194 -6.03 52.84 -28.84
CA GLU A 194 -6.50 52.92 -27.45
C GLU A 194 -6.52 51.50 -26.89
N ALA A 195 -6.09 51.32 -25.65
CA ALA A 195 -6.14 50.03 -24.98
C ALA A 195 -6.43 50.25 -23.49
N ASN A 196 -7.21 49.35 -22.90
CA ASN A 196 -7.44 49.35 -21.47
C ASN A 196 -6.32 48.61 -20.71
N PRO A 197 -6.21 48.79 -19.38
CA PRO A 197 -5.21 48.06 -18.58
C PRO A 197 -5.35 46.54 -18.64
N ALA A 198 -6.56 46.01 -18.85
CA ALA A 198 -6.77 44.57 -19.00
C ALA A 198 -6.15 44.02 -20.29
N PHE A 199 -6.07 44.81 -21.36
CA PHE A 199 -5.42 44.41 -22.60
C PHE A 199 -3.92 44.16 -22.38
N GLU A 200 -3.24 45.03 -21.64
CA GLU A 200 -1.83 44.82 -21.28
C GLU A 200 -1.66 43.60 -20.36
N ARG A 201 -2.56 43.38 -19.39
CA ARG A 201 -2.51 42.17 -18.52
C ARG A 201 -2.71 40.88 -19.30
N HIS A 202 -3.67 40.86 -20.23
CA HIS A 202 -4.04 39.67 -21.01
C HIS A 202 -2.99 39.37 -22.08
N THR A 203 -2.44 40.40 -22.73
CA THR A 203 -1.45 40.20 -23.80
C THR A 203 0.00 40.12 -23.29
N GLY A 204 0.28 40.72 -22.13
CA GLY A 204 1.64 40.96 -21.66
C GLY A 204 2.38 42.05 -22.43
N LEU A 205 1.72 42.74 -23.36
CA LEU A 205 2.31 43.82 -24.15
C LEU A 205 2.22 45.12 -23.37
N THR A 206 3.37 45.62 -22.90
CA THR A 206 3.49 46.94 -22.27
C THR A 206 3.69 48.01 -23.34
N ASP A 207 3.01 49.15 -23.21
CA ASP A 207 3.17 50.30 -24.11
C ASP A 207 2.82 49.96 -25.58
N ALA A 208 1.72 49.23 -25.76
CA ALA A 208 1.24 48.83 -27.09
C ALA A 208 0.58 49.99 -27.86
N VAL A 209 0.09 51.00 -27.14
CA VAL A 209 -0.64 52.14 -27.71
C VAL A 209 0.29 52.97 -28.60
N GLY A 210 -0.17 53.26 -29.82
CA GLY A 210 0.57 54.01 -30.84
C GLY A 210 1.54 53.17 -31.69
N ARG A 211 1.71 51.88 -31.38
CA ARG A 211 2.69 51.00 -32.05
C ARG A 211 2.02 49.95 -32.94
N TRP A 212 2.73 49.52 -33.97
CA TRP A 212 2.25 48.45 -34.86
C TRP A 212 2.38 47.08 -34.18
N ALA A 213 1.44 46.18 -34.43
CA ALA A 213 1.39 44.87 -33.78
C ALA A 213 2.67 44.05 -34.02
N ASN A 214 3.28 44.14 -35.20
CA ASN A 214 4.57 43.50 -35.47
C ASN A 214 5.76 44.13 -34.71
N GLU A 215 5.66 45.37 -34.23
CA GLU A 215 6.70 46.01 -33.40
C GLU A 215 6.63 45.54 -31.94
N VAL A 216 5.43 45.21 -31.46
CA VAL A 216 5.18 44.82 -30.06
C VAL A 216 5.13 43.31 -29.87
N ALA A 217 4.68 42.57 -30.88
CA ALA A 217 4.68 41.10 -30.94
C ALA A 217 5.31 40.62 -32.26
N PRO A 218 6.65 40.65 -32.39
CA PRO A 218 7.32 40.21 -33.62
C PRO A 218 7.00 38.75 -33.96
N GLY A 219 6.54 38.49 -35.19
CA GLY A 219 6.17 37.15 -35.65
C GLY A 219 4.75 36.73 -35.30
N ILE A 220 3.89 37.69 -34.92
CA ILE A 220 2.44 37.45 -34.77
C ILE A 220 1.87 36.90 -36.07
N GLU A 221 0.97 35.94 -35.95
CA GLU A 221 0.48 35.18 -37.10
C GLU A 221 -0.45 36.03 -37.99
N GLN A 222 -0.32 35.87 -39.31
CA GLN A 222 -1.07 36.64 -40.31
C GLN A 222 -2.59 36.62 -40.11
N HIS A 223 -3.15 35.51 -39.59
CA HIS A 223 -4.58 35.37 -39.36
C HIS A 223 -5.15 36.44 -38.40
N TRP A 224 -4.32 36.96 -37.48
CA TRP A 224 -4.69 38.10 -36.62
C TRP A 224 -4.90 39.36 -37.45
N HIS A 225 -3.96 39.71 -38.33
CA HIS A 225 -4.06 40.86 -39.24
C HIS A 225 -5.22 40.70 -40.23
N ASP A 226 -5.44 39.49 -40.74
CA ASP A 226 -6.52 39.18 -41.67
C ASP A 226 -7.89 39.42 -41.01
N ALA A 227 -8.06 39.04 -39.74
CA ALA A 227 -9.28 39.31 -38.98
C ALA A 227 -9.55 40.81 -38.83
N TYR A 228 -8.54 41.59 -38.43
CA TYR A 228 -8.63 43.06 -38.35
C TYR A 228 -8.98 43.68 -39.71
N GLY A 229 -8.32 43.25 -40.79
CA GLY A 229 -8.58 43.74 -42.14
C GLY A 229 -9.96 43.37 -42.68
N HIS A 230 -10.46 42.18 -42.34
CA HIS A 230 -11.81 41.77 -42.70
C HIS A 230 -12.85 42.70 -42.09
N VAL A 231 -12.75 42.96 -40.78
CA VAL A 231 -13.70 43.82 -40.06
C VAL A 231 -13.62 45.26 -40.58
N ALA A 232 -12.43 45.80 -40.76
CA ALA A 232 -12.23 47.16 -41.27
C ALA A 232 -12.81 47.37 -42.69
N LYS A 233 -12.71 46.38 -43.58
CA LYS A 233 -13.24 46.48 -44.95
C LYS A 233 -14.73 46.21 -45.06
N THR A 234 -15.23 45.23 -44.32
CA THR A 234 -16.58 44.70 -44.52
C THR A 234 -17.60 45.28 -43.53
N GLY A 235 -17.12 45.82 -42.41
CA GLY A 235 -17.96 46.20 -41.27
C GLY A 235 -18.62 45.01 -40.56
N LYS A 236 -18.23 43.77 -40.88
CA LYS A 236 -18.80 42.58 -40.23
C LYS A 236 -17.91 42.12 -39.07
N PRO A 237 -18.47 41.86 -37.89
CA PRO A 237 -17.70 41.38 -36.75
C PRO A 237 -17.22 39.93 -36.97
N VAL A 238 -16.10 39.59 -36.35
CA VAL A 238 -15.48 38.26 -36.40
C VAL A 238 -15.15 37.82 -34.98
N ARG A 239 -15.47 36.57 -34.65
CA ARG A 239 -15.06 35.95 -33.39
C ARG A 239 -14.40 34.61 -33.66
N PHE A 240 -13.27 34.35 -33.01
CA PHE A 240 -12.55 33.10 -33.12
C PHE A 240 -11.66 32.86 -31.90
N GLU A 241 -11.30 31.60 -31.68
CA GLU A 241 -10.23 31.24 -30.76
C GLU A 241 -8.93 31.08 -31.54
N GLY A 242 -7.86 31.71 -31.06
CA GLY A 242 -6.55 31.68 -31.72
C GLY A 242 -5.40 31.68 -30.73
N GLU A 243 -4.34 30.96 -31.06
CA GLU A 243 -3.05 31.08 -30.39
C GLU A 243 -2.31 32.30 -30.93
N ALA A 244 -1.74 33.10 -30.04
CA ALA A 244 -0.71 34.06 -30.38
C ALA A 244 0.63 33.47 -29.92
N LYS A 245 1.31 32.72 -30.79
CA LYS A 245 2.56 32.02 -30.43
C LYS A 245 3.65 32.93 -29.88
N PRO A 246 3.88 34.15 -30.38
CA PRO A 246 4.87 35.05 -29.79
C PRO A 246 4.57 35.43 -28.33
N LEU A 247 3.30 35.37 -27.94
CA LEU A 247 2.84 35.68 -26.58
C LEU A 247 2.68 34.42 -25.71
N GLY A 248 2.75 33.22 -26.31
CA GLY A 248 2.60 31.94 -25.63
C GLY A 248 1.22 31.75 -24.98
N ARG A 249 0.19 32.38 -25.53
CA ARG A 249 -1.17 32.47 -24.96
C ARG A 249 -2.25 32.18 -26.01
N TRP A 250 -3.38 31.68 -25.52
CA TRP A 250 -4.59 31.43 -26.30
C TRP A 250 -5.67 32.44 -25.96
N TYR A 251 -6.31 33.01 -26.97
CA TYR A 251 -7.35 34.01 -26.79
C TYR A 251 -8.66 33.60 -27.47
N ASP A 252 -9.78 33.87 -26.79
CA ASP A 252 -11.08 34.06 -27.45
C ASP A 252 -11.19 35.54 -27.82
N ALA A 253 -11.11 35.83 -29.12
CA ALA A 253 -11.04 37.17 -29.65
C ALA A 253 -12.31 37.52 -30.42
N HIS A 254 -12.88 38.68 -30.11
CA HIS A 254 -14.03 39.24 -30.80
C HIS A 254 -13.70 40.63 -31.33
N LEU A 255 -13.66 40.76 -32.65
CA LEU A 255 -13.35 41.99 -33.36
C LEU A 255 -14.62 42.56 -34.00
N PHE A 256 -14.83 43.86 -33.88
CA PHE A 256 -16.02 44.54 -34.41
C PHE A 256 -15.71 45.99 -34.84
N PRO A 257 -16.46 46.55 -35.80
CA PRO A 257 -16.14 47.87 -36.34
C PRO A 257 -16.49 49.00 -35.36
N VAL A 258 -15.74 50.10 -35.43
CA VAL A 258 -15.97 51.35 -34.71
C VAL A 258 -15.99 52.51 -35.73
N ALA A 259 -16.37 53.71 -35.31
CA ALA A 259 -16.33 54.90 -36.15
C ALA A 259 -14.94 55.12 -36.79
N ASP A 260 -14.92 55.84 -37.91
CA ASP A 260 -13.70 56.22 -38.64
C ASP A 260 -12.86 55.04 -39.19
N GLY A 261 -13.50 53.89 -39.44
CA GLY A 261 -12.83 52.72 -40.04
C GLY A 261 -11.88 51.99 -39.10
N ARG A 262 -11.96 52.26 -37.80
CA ARG A 262 -11.21 51.56 -36.75
C ARG A 262 -11.90 50.27 -36.34
N VAL A 263 -11.15 49.37 -35.74
CA VAL A 263 -11.63 48.06 -35.28
C VAL A 263 -11.36 47.92 -33.80
N ALA A 264 -12.41 47.64 -33.03
CA ALA A 264 -12.29 47.28 -31.63
C ALA A 264 -12.10 45.77 -31.51
N MET A 265 -11.29 45.35 -30.54
CA MET A 265 -11.08 43.96 -30.20
C MET A 265 -11.29 43.76 -28.71
N LEU A 266 -12.09 42.75 -28.37
CA LEU A 266 -12.23 42.20 -27.03
C LEU A 266 -11.53 40.84 -26.97
N ILE A 267 -10.67 40.62 -25.97
CA ILE A 267 -9.94 39.37 -25.77
C ILE A 267 -10.08 38.84 -24.34
N ALA A 268 -10.29 37.53 -24.23
CA ALA A 268 -10.18 36.78 -23.00
C ALA A 268 -9.07 35.73 -23.12
N ASP A 269 -8.15 35.69 -22.14
CA ASP A 269 -7.10 34.66 -22.06
C ASP A 269 -7.72 33.33 -21.61
N THR A 270 -7.62 32.29 -22.45
CA THR A 270 -8.18 30.95 -22.21
C THR A 270 -7.10 29.90 -21.91
N THR A 271 -5.85 30.34 -21.71
CA THR A 271 -4.68 29.47 -21.59
C THR A 271 -4.77 28.50 -20.40
N GLU A 272 -5.21 28.97 -19.23
CA GLU A 272 -5.31 28.13 -18.01
C GLU A 272 -6.40 27.05 -18.13
N ARG A 273 -7.55 27.42 -18.69
CA ARG A 273 -8.65 26.48 -18.95
C ARG A 273 -8.19 25.34 -19.88
N ARG A 274 -7.54 25.68 -21.00
CA ARG A 274 -6.97 24.69 -21.94
C ARG A 274 -5.93 23.78 -21.26
N ARG A 275 -5.03 24.34 -20.44
CA ARG A 275 -4.02 23.55 -19.72
C ARG A 275 -4.64 22.54 -18.76
N THR A 276 -5.73 22.91 -18.07
CA THR A 276 -6.44 22.02 -17.13
C THR A 276 -7.18 20.91 -17.86
N GLU A 277 -7.91 21.24 -18.92
CA GLU A 277 -8.61 20.26 -19.77
C GLU A 277 -7.62 19.25 -20.39
N ASP A 278 -6.50 19.73 -20.94
CA ASP A 278 -5.45 18.86 -21.49
C ASP A 278 -4.70 18.07 -20.42
N ALA A 279 -4.59 18.58 -19.18
CA ALA A 279 -3.96 17.87 -18.07
C ALA A 279 -4.83 16.72 -17.56
N VAL A 280 -6.15 16.94 -17.47
CA VAL A 280 -7.12 15.89 -17.12
C VAL A 280 -7.11 14.78 -18.17
N ALA A 281 -7.21 15.13 -19.46
CA ALA A 281 -7.17 14.15 -20.54
C ALA A 281 -5.84 13.36 -20.56
N ARG A 282 -4.70 14.03 -20.32
CA ARG A 282 -3.39 13.36 -20.21
C ARG A 282 -3.29 12.45 -18.99
N ASN A 283 -3.83 12.86 -17.84
CA ASN A 283 -3.84 12.03 -16.65
C ASN A 283 -4.75 10.80 -16.82
N GLU A 284 -5.91 10.95 -17.44
CA GLU A 284 -6.82 9.83 -17.74
C GLU A 284 -6.18 8.84 -18.71
N ALA A 285 -5.57 9.32 -19.80
CA ALA A 285 -4.85 8.46 -20.75
C ALA A 285 -3.64 7.76 -20.10
N LYS A 286 -2.88 8.47 -19.25
CA LYS A 286 -1.77 7.90 -18.49
C LYS A 286 -2.25 6.82 -17.51
N TRP A 287 -3.33 7.07 -16.78
CA TRP A 287 -3.91 6.11 -15.86
C TRP A 287 -4.42 4.87 -16.59
N ARG A 288 -5.18 5.04 -17.69
CA ARG A 288 -5.67 3.94 -18.52
C ARG A 288 -4.53 3.09 -19.06
N THR A 289 -3.44 3.72 -19.51
CA THR A 289 -2.23 3.02 -19.95
C THR A 289 -1.59 2.21 -18.83
N ILE A 290 -1.41 2.79 -17.63
CA ILE A 290 -0.84 2.07 -16.48
C ILE A 290 -1.73 0.89 -16.11
N PHE A 291 -3.03 1.15 -15.92
CA PHE A 291 -4.04 0.15 -15.57
C PHE A 291 -4.03 -1.06 -16.53
N GLU A 292 -4.04 -0.80 -17.84
CA GLU A 292 -4.07 -1.84 -18.88
C GLU A 292 -2.75 -2.60 -19.06
N THR A 293 -1.62 -2.02 -18.65
CA THR A 293 -0.28 -2.63 -18.80
C THR A 293 0.25 -3.30 -17.54
N LEU A 294 -0.45 -3.17 -16.40
CA LEU A 294 -0.14 -3.93 -15.19
C LEU A 294 -0.14 -5.43 -15.49
N ARG A 295 0.85 -6.14 -14.92
CA ARG A 295 0.95 -7.61 -15.02
C ARG A 295 0.13 -8.33 -13.95
N GLU A 296 -0.16 -7.65 -12.84
CA GLU A 296 -1.06 -8.13 -11.81
C GLU A 296 -2.51 -7.97 -12.28
N GLY A 297 -3.36 -8.94 -11.97
CA GLY A 297 -4.79 -8.84 -12.17
C GLY A 297 -5.34 -7.78 -11.22
N PHE A 298 -6.02 -6.79 -11.77
CA PHE A 298 -6.72 -5.76 -11.00
C PHE A 298 -8.22 -5.91 -11.20
N VAL A 299 -8.97 -5.80 -10.10
CA VAL A 299 -10.43 -5.73 -10.07
C VAL A 299 -10.85 -4.53 -9.23
N LEU A 300 -11.80 -3.75 -9.73
CA LEU A 300 -12.68 -2.90 -8.93
C LEU A 300 -14.05 -3.57 -8.92
N GLY A 301 -14.55 -3.90 -7.74
CA GLY A 301 -15.84 -4.56 -7.58
C GLY A 301 -16.76 -3.82 -6.61
N GLU A 302 -18.06 -3.99 -6.82
CA GLU A 302 -19.13 -3.43 -6.00
C GLU A 302 -19.92 -4.57 -5.34
N LEU A 303 -20.17 -4.46 -4.03
CA LEU A 303 -20.95 -5.44 -3.28
C LEU A 303 -22.43 -5.41 -3.71
N VAL A 304 -23.04 -6.59 -3.86
CA VAL A 304 -24.45 -6.75 -4.23
C VAL A 304 -25.23 -7.24 -3.02
N ARG A 305 -26.31 -6.50 -2.67
CA ARG A 305 -27.17 -6.76 -1.52
C ARG A 305 -28.54 -7.33 -1.92
N ASP A 306 -29.11 -8.18 -1.08
CA ASP A 306 -30.51 -8.63 -1.20
C ASP A 306 -31.51 -7.55 -0.70
N GLU A 307 -32.81 -7.79 -0.86
CA GLU A 307 -33.88 -6.90 -0.36
C GLU A 307 -33.86 -6.70 1.16
N ALA A 308 -33.20 -7.60 1.90
CA ALA A 308 -33.01 -7.48 3.35
C ALA A 308 -31.70 -6.73 3.73
N GLY A 309 -30.95 -6.23 2.74
CA GLY A 309 -29.70 -5.49 2.91
C GLY A 309 -28.47 -6.36 3.15
N ARG A 310 -28.58 -7.70 3.08
CA ARG A 310 -27.46 -8.63 3.28
C ARG A 310 -26.68 -8.77 1.99
N ILE A 311 -25.36 -8.79 2.11
CA ILE A 311 -24.50 -9.00 0.96
C ILE A 311 -24.64 -10.46 0.50
N VAL A 312 -24.99 -10.63 -0.76
CA VAL A 312 -25.21 -11.95 -1.36
C VAL A 312 -24.17 -12.26 -2.43
N ASP A 313 -23.64 -11.26 -3.13
CA ASP A 313 -22.66 -11.43 -4.21
C ASP A 313 -21.87 -10.13 -4.40
N TRP A 314 -21.04 -10.04 -5.44
CA TRP A 314 -20.43 -8.78 -5.89
C TRP A 314 -20.24 -8.74 -7.41
N ARG A 315 -20.22 -7.54 -7.98
CA ARG A 315 -20.16 -7.27 -9.43
C ARG A 315 -18.83 -6.65 -9.83
N TYR A 316 -18.33 -7.01 -11.03
CA TYR A 316 -17.14 -6.38 -11.61
C TYR A 316 -17.50 -5.02 -12.22
N ASP A 317 -16.95 -3.93 -11.69
CA ASP A 317 -17.10 -2.61 -12.29
C ASP A 317 -15.96 -2.31 -13.26
N GLU A 318 -14.72 -2.63 -12.88
CA GLU A 318 -13.58 -2.56 -13.77
C GLU A 318 -12.60 -3.71 -13.54
N VAL A 319 -11.98 -4.17 -14.63
CA VAL A 319 -10.87 -5.14 -14.60
C VAL A 319 -9.83 -4.77 -15.64
N ASN A 320 -8.56 -5.05 -15.37
CA ASN A 320 -7.49 -4.81 -16.35
C ASN A 320 -7.26 -6.00 -17.29
N ASN A 321 -6.37 -5.84 -18.27
CA ASN A 321 -6.05 -6.90 -19.24
C ASN A 321 -5.43 -8.15 -18.57
N ALA A 322 -4.56 -7.95 -17.57
CA ALA A 322 -3.92 -9.07 -16.87
C ALA A 322 -4.92 -9.94 -16.13
N TRP A 323 -6.02 -9.38 -15.61
CA TRP A 323 -7.09 -10.18 -14.99
C TRP A 323 -7.58 -11.27 -15.95
N TYR A 324 -7.92 -10.92 -17.19
CA TYR A 324 -8.41 -11.85 -18.22
C TYR A 324 -7.38 -12.95 -18.51
N ASP A 325 -6.12 -12.56 -18.68
CA ASP A 325 -5.03 -13.49 -19.00
C ASP A 325 -4.76 -14.47 -17.83
N LEU A 326 -4.81 -13.99 -16.58
CA LEU A 326 -4.52 -14.78 -15.37
C LEU A 326 -5.65 -15.78 -15.02
N VAL A 327 -6.91 -15.41 -15.27
CA VAL A 327 -8.06 -16.29 -15.01
C VAL A 327 -8.46 -17.12 -16.22
N GLY A 328 -8.02 -16.75 -17.42
CA GLY A 328 -8.31 -17.46 -18.67
C GLY A 328 -9.70 -17.21 -19.23
N ILE A 329 -10.25 -16.00 -19.05
CA ILE A 329 -11.58 -15.60 -19.57
C ILE A 329 -11.43 -14.64 -20.74
N GLU A 330 -12.36 -14.71 -21.69
CA GLU A 330 -12.41 -13.80 -22.84
C GLU A 330 -12.57 -12.32 -22.42
N ARG A 331 -11.84 -11.43 -23.11
CA ARG A 331 -11.81 -10.00 -22.81
C ARG A 331 -13.17 -9.35 -23.04
N GLY A 332 -13.57 -8.47 -22.12
CA GLY A 332 -14.84 -7.75 -22.16
C GLY A 332 -16.02 -8.52 -21.58
N CYS A 333 -15.83 -9.76 -21.13
CA CYS A 333 -16.92 -10.60 -20.64
C CYS A 333 -17.22 -10.43 -19.15
N ALA A 334 -16.45 -9.63 -18.40
CA ALA A 334 -16.51 -9.53 -16.95
C ALA A 334 -17.32 -8.32 -16.43
N VAL A 335 -17.06 -7.13 -16.97
CA VAL A 335 -17.66 -5.87 -16.47
C VAL A 335 -19.19 -5.93 -16.53
N GLY A 336 -19.84 -5.54 -15.43
CA GLY A 336 -21.29 -5.53 -15.26
C GLY A 336 -21.90 -6.86 -14.76
N ARG A 337 -21.11 -7.94 -14.65
CA ARG A 337 -21.57 -9.26 -14.22
C ARG A 337 -21.08 -9.61 -12.81
N THR A 338 -21.75 -10.54 -12.14
CA THR A 338 -21.34 -10.98 -10.79
C THR A 338 -20.24 -12.04 -10.82
N ILE A 339 -19.47 -12.19 -9.73
CA ILE A 339 -18.44 -13.24 -9.66
C ILE A 339 -19.03 -14.64 -9.88
N ARG A 340 -20.24 -14.94 -9.39
CA ARG A 340 -20.89 -16.24 -9.61
C ARG A 340 -21.39 -16.45 -11.04
N GLU A 341 -21.72 -15.38 -11.76
CA GLU A 341 -22.04 -15.47 -13.20
C GLU A 341 -20.81 -15.76 -14.05
N ILE A 342 -19.64 -15.30 -13.61
CA ILE A 342 -18.37 -15.48 -14.30
C ILE A 342 -17.73 -16.84 -13.96
N PHE A 343 -17.76 -17.22 -12.68
CA PHE A 343 -17.26 -18.50 -12.18
C PHE A 343 -18.38 -19.29 -11.48
N PRO A 344 -19.19 -20.05 -12.25
CA PRO A 344 -20.20 -20.93 -11.66
C PRO A 344 -19.55 -21.94 -10.72
N GLY A 345 -20.00 -22.00 -9.46
CA GLY A 345 -19.46 -22.90 -8.44
C GLY A 345 -18.21 -22.39 -7.71
N ILE A 346 -17.90 -21.10 -7.82
CA ILE A 346 -16.87 -20.44 -7.00
C ILE A 346 -17.16 -20.61 -5.50
N GLU A 347 -16.10 -20.80 -4.71
CA GLU A 347 -16.20 -20.98 -3.27
C GLU A 347 -16.68 -19.70 -2.57
N ASP A 348 -17.51 -19.86 -1.54
CA ASP A 348 -18.09 -18.74 -0.77
C ASP A 348 -17.05 -17.78 -0.20
N ALA A 349 -15.84 -18.26 0.10
CA ALA A 349 -14.74 -17.42 0.56
C ALA A 349 -14.42 -16.28 -0.42
N TRP A 350 -14.49 -16.51 -1.75
CA TRP A 350 -14.24 -15.49 -2.77
C TRP A 350 -15.37 -14.46 -2.86
N VAL A 351 -16.55 -14.77 -2.33
CA VAL A 351 -17.71 -13.87 -2.30
C VAL A 351 -17.71 -13.03 -1.03
N PHE A 352 -17.38 -13.63 0.11
CA PHE A 352 -17.52 -12.99 1.42
C PHE A 352 -16.23 -12.38 1.99
N GLU A 353 -15.04 -12.72 1.50
CA GLU A 353 -13.81 -12.04 1.96
C GLU A 353 -13.71 -10.55 1.57
N PRO A 354 -14.15 -10.12 0.37
CA PRO A 354 -14.27 -8.71 0.05
C PRO A 354 -15.16 -7.96 1.04
N VAL A 355 -16.20 -8.61 1.57
CA VAL A 355 -17.09 -8.02 2.60
C VAL A 355 -16.30 -7.66 3.84
N THR A 356 -15.44 -8.56 4.33
CA THR A 356 -14.57 -8.28 5.48
C THR A 356 -13.70 -7.06 5.23
N ALA A 357 -13.12 -6.92 4.03
CA ALA A 357 -12.29 -5.76 3.69
C ALA A 357 -13.09 -4.44 3.70
N VAL A 358 -14.32 -4.46 3.19
CA VAL A 358 -15.23 -3.29 3.17
C VAL A 358 -15.74 -2.94 4.58
N GLU A 359 -16.16 -3.92 5.37
CA GLU A 359 -16.73 -3.70 6.70
C GLU A 359 -15.67 -3.26 7.73
N THR A 360 -14.46 -3.80 7.65
CA THR A 360 -13.38 -3.48 8.59
C THR A 360 -12.54 -2.29 8.14
N GLY A 361 -12.51 -2.00 6.83
CA GLY A 361 -11.57 -1.06 6.21
C GLY A 361 -10.12 -1.56 6.18
N GLU A 362 -9.84 -2.77 6.68
CA GLU A 362 -8.49 -3.34 6.70
C GLU A 362 -8.22 -4.20 5.44
N PRO A 363 -6.98 -4.18 4.91
CA PRO A 363 -6.62 -4.98 3.75
C PRO A 363 -6.59 -6.49 4.08
N VAL A 364 -7.30 -7.30 3.30
CA VAL A 364 -7.32 -8.76 3.42
C VAL A 364 -6.31 -9.37 2.44
N ARG A 365 -5.26 -10.02 2.96
CA ARG A 365 -4.28 -10.75 2.13
C ARG A 365 -4.68 -12.21 2.01
N PHE A 366 -4.50 -12.79 0.84
CA PHE A 366 -4.82 -14.19 0.58
C PHE A 366 -3.78 -14.85 -0.31
N THR A 367 -3.56 -16.14 -0.06
CA THR A 367 -2.93 -17.06 -1.01
C THR A 367 -3.83 -18.29 -1.07
N ARG A 368 -4.65 -18.41 -2.11
CA ARG A 368 -5.69 -19.46 -2.18
C ARG A 368 -5.93 -19.96 -3.60
N GLN A 369 -6.34 -21.21 -3.69
CA GLN A 369 -6.80 -21.81 -4.94
C GLN A 369 -8.21 -21.37 -5.29
N VAL A 370 -8.44 -21.07 -6.56
CA VAL A 370 -9.78 -21.06 -7.15
C VAL A 370 -10.02 -22.47 -7.69
N GLY A 371 -10.86 -23.25 -7.03
CA GLY A 371 -11.04 -24.68 -7.31
C GLY A 371 -11.55 -24.94 -8.73
N THR A 372 -12.47 -24.10 -9.23
CA THR A 372 -13.02 -24.20 -10.60
C THR A 372 -11.96 -24.00 -11.69
N LEU A 373 -10.89 -23.26 -11.40
CA LEU A 373 -9.76 -23.02 -12.32
C LEU A 373 -8.57 -23.94 -12.06
N GLY A 374 -8.52 -24.59 -10.90
CA GLY A 374 -7.37 -25.36 -10.45
C GLY A 374 -6.11 -24.50 -10.19
N ARG A 375 -6.21 -23.17 -10.15
CA ARG A 375 -5.09 -22.23 -10.05
C ARG A 375 -5.03 -21.55 -8.68
N TRP A 376 -3.81 -21.27 -8.21
CA TRP A 376 -3.54 -20.53 -6.99
C TRP A 376 -3.29 -19.06 -7.28
N TYR A 377 -3.90 -18.19 -6.47
CA TYR A 377 -3.74 -16.75 -6.58
C TYR A 377 -3.24 -16.18 -5.26
N ASP A 378 -2.33 -15.23 -5.37
CA ASP A 378 -1.75 -14.47 -4.25
C ASP A 378 -2.05 -12.99 -4.46
N GLY A 379 -2.64 -12.36 -3.46
CA GLY A 379 -3.13 -11.00 -3.63
C GLY A 379 -3.64 -10.34 -2.37
N VAL A 380 -4.18 -9.14 -2.57
CA VAL A 380 -4.77 -8.32 -1.52
C VAL A 380 -6.10 -7.76 -1.99
N MET A 381 -7.07 -7.75 -1.09
CA MET A 381 -8.35 -7.09 -1.23
C MET A 381 -8.38 -5.85 -0.32
N GLN A 382 -8.85 -4.72 -0.81
CA GLN A 382 -8.85 -3.45 -0.05
C GLN A 382 -10.15 -2.68 -0.26
N HIS A 383 -10.63 -1.99 0.77
CA HIS A 383 -11.77 -1.06 0.66
C HIS A 383 -11.44 0.09 -0.29
N ALA A 384 -12.39 0.46 -1.15
CA ALA A 384 -12.25 1.52 -2.15
C ALA A 384 -13.32 2.62 -2.03
N GLY A 385 -14.05 2.68 -0.91
CA GLY A 385 -15.13 3.64 -0.66
C GLY A 385 -16.52 3.03 -0.83
N ASP A 386 -17.45 3.43 0.04
CA ASP A 386 -18.82 2.90 0.08
C ASP A 386 -18.86 1.35 0.05
N ASP A 387 -19.63 0.76 -0.88
CA ASP A 387 -19.74 -0.68 -1.12
C ASP A 387 -18.69 -1.20 -2.15
N HIS A 388 -17.63 -0.43 -2.45
CA HIS A 388 -16.59 -0.82 -3.40
C HIS A 388 -15.33 -1.37 -2.73
N PHE A 389 -14.67 -2.28 -3.44
CA PHE A 389 -13.37 -2.82 -3.07
C PHE A 389 -12.49 -3.03 -4.31
N THR A 390 -11.18 -3.11 -4.09
CA THR A 390 -10.21 -3.49 -5.11
C THR A 390 -9.58 -4.84 -4.78
N ILE A 391 -9.24 -5.60 -5.81
CA ILE A 391 -8.42 -6.81 -5.70
C ILE A 391 -7.22 -6.65 -6.63
N ILE A 392 -6.02 -6.82 -6.08
CA ILE A 392 -4.78 -6.93 -6.86
C ILE A 392 -4.18 -8.30 -6.60
N PHE A 393 -3.95 -9.09 -7.64
CA PHE A 393 -3.46 -10.45 -7.49
C PHE A 393 -2.55 -10.92 -8.62
N THR A 394 -1.80 -11.98 -8.33
CA THR A 394 -0.99 -12.73 -9.28
C THR A 394 -1.31 -14.21 -9.21
N GLU A 395 -1.07 -14.92 -10.29
CA GLU A 395 -1.17 -16.39 -10.36
C GLU A 395 0.16 -16.98 -9.83
N VAL A 396 0.09 -17.91 -8.88
CA VAL A 396 1.25 -18.45 -8.14
C VAL A 396 1.25 -19.98 -8.02
N THR A 397 0.51 -20.70 -8.88
CA THR A 397 0.37 -22.16 -8.86
C THR A 397 1.72 -22.84 -8.85
N ASP A 398 2.61 -22.50 -9.78
CA ASP A 398 3.93 -23.12 -9.87
C ASP A 398 4.75 -22.91 -8.59
N ARG A 399 4.69 -21.72 -7.98
CA ARG A 399 5.36 -21.41 -6.72
C ARG A 399 4.81 -22.28 -5.58
N VAL A 400 3.50 -22.28 -5.39
CA VAL A 400 2.83 -23.01 -4.30
C VAL A 400 3.04 -24.51 -4.44
N LEU A 401 2.94 -25.06 -5.65
CA LEU A 401 3.18 -26.48 -5.89
C LEU A 401 4.63 -26.89 -5.62
N ARG A 402 5.61 -26.05 -5.98
CA ARG A 402 7.03 -26.29 -5.66
C ARG A 402 7.28 -26.28 -4.15
N GLU A 403 6.74 -25.29 -3.44
CA GLU A 403 6.86 -25.20 -1.98
C GLU A 403 6.23 -26.42 -1.29
N ARG A 404 5.05 -26.86 -1.74
CA ARG A 404 4.40 -28.08 -1.23
C ARG A 404 5.26 -29.32 -1.43
N ARG A 405 5.86 -29.50 -2.61
CA ARG A 405 6.78 -30.63 -2.91
C ARG A 405 8.02 -30.59 -2.03
N GLN A 406 8.62 -29.41 -1.83
CA GLN A 406 9.80 -29.26 -0.97
C GLN A 406 9.48 -29.54 0.50
N ALA A 407 8.36 -29.03 1.01
CA ALA A 407 7.88 -29.35 2.35
C ALA A 407 7.61 -30.85 2.53
N ALA A 408 7.06 -31.52 1.51
CA ALA A 408 6.87 -32.96 1.51
C ALA A 408 8.19 -33.75 1.60
N LEU A 409 9.24 -33.33 0.88
CA LEU A 409 10.57 -33.94 0.96
C LEU A 409 11.20 -33.80 2.35
N ILE A 410 11.05 -32.64 3.00
CA ILE A 410 11.55 -32.39 4.36
C ILE A 410 10.84 -33.31 5.34
N ARG A 411 9.50 -33.31 5.32
CA ARG A 411 8.68 -34.18 6.17
C ARG A 411 8.98 -35.66 5.98
N LEU A 412 9.25 -36.09 4.74
CA LEU A 412 9.70 -37.46 4.47
C LEU A 412 11.04 -37.75 5.14
N SER A 413 12.02 -36.86 4.97
CA SER A 413 13.35 -37.02 5.57
C SER A 413 13.32 -37.09 7.08
N ASP A 414 12.55 -36.23 7.74
CA ASP A 414 12.41 -36.25 9.20
C ASP A 414 11.83 -37.59 9.68
N ARG A 415 10.77 -38.07 9.02
CA ARG A 415 10.16 -39.37 9.36
C ARG A 415 11.08 -40.56 9.09
N LEU A 416 11.89 -40.52 8.04
CA LEU A 416 12.88 -41.57 7.75
C LEU A 416 13.96 -41.67 8.84
N LEU A 417 14.26 -40.56 9.53
CA LEU A 417 15.25 -40.51 10.63
C LEU A 417 14.69 -40.99 11.97
N ASP A 418 13.41 -40.73 12.25
CA ASP A 418 12.79 -40.97 13.56
C ASP A 418 12.24 -42.40 13.77
N GLU A 419 12.02 -43.17 12.71
CA GLU A 419 11.39 -44.49 12.84
C GLU A 419 12.31 -45.61 13.35
N GLU A 420 11.73 -46.47 14.20
CA GLU A 420 12.38 -47.69 14.71
C GLU A 420 12.85 -48.64 13.57
N PRO A 421 13.88 -49.47 13.80
CA PRO A 421 14.52 -50.32 12.77
C PRO A 421 13.58 -51.31 12.05
N THR A 422 12.39 -51.56 12.58
CA THR A 422 11.46 -52.62 12.15
C THR A 422 10.23 -52.11 11.39
N GLY A 423 10.07 -50.79 11.22
CA GLY A 423 8.96 -50.20 10.45
C GLY A 423 9.13 -50.35 8.94
N ASP A 424 8.04 -50.67 8.23
CA ASP A 424 7.98 -50.69 6.77
C ASP A 424 7.96 -49.24 6.23
N LEU A 425 8.99 -48.87 5.46
CA LEU A 425 9.14 -47.54 4.88
C LEU A 425 8.28 -47.31 3.63
N GLY A 426 7.74 -48.37 3.03
CA GLY A 426 6.91 -48.31 1.82
C GLY A 426 5.66 -47.46 2.00
N PRO A 427 4.80 -47.74 3.01
CA PRO A 427 3.58 -46.96 3.27
C PRO A 427 3.84 -45.48 3.56
N LEU A 428 4.96 -45.15 4.22
CA LEU A 428 5.32 -43.79 4.61
C LEU A 428 5.60 -42.91 3.38
N ALA A 429 6.48 -43.39 2.50
CA ALA A 429 6.83 -42.69 1.26
C ALA A 429 5.64 -42.60 0.30
N SER A 430 4.86 -43.67 0.26
CA SER A 430 3.73 -43.80 -0.64
C SER A 430 2.57 -42.89 -0.23
N ALA A 431 2.33 -42.68 1.07
CA ALA A 431 1.39 -41.67 1.56
C ALA A 431 1.83 -40.24 1.24
N VAL A 432 3.12 -39.91 1.43
CA VAL A 432 3.65 -38.56 1.12
C VAL A 432 3.52 -38.25 -0.37
N LEU A 433 3.84 -39.20 -1.25
CA LEU A 433 3.68 -39.07 -2.70
C LEU A 433 2.21 -38.98 -3.10
N GLY A 434 1.38 -39.87 -2.57
CA GLY A 434 -0.07 -39.94 -2.81
C GLY A 434 -0.77 -38.61 -2.51
N GLU A 435 -0.57 -38.08 -1.30
CA GLU A 435 -1.18 -36.83 -0.85
C GLU A 435 -0.64 -35.60 -1.60
N THR A 436 0.66 -35.56 -1.90
CA THR A 436 1.29 -34.38 -2.51
C THR A 436 0.99 -34.27 -4.00
N LEU A 437 0.91 -35.40 -4.71
CA LEU A 437 0.63 -35.44 -6.15
C LEU A 437 -0.86 -35.63 -6.47
N GLY A 438 -1.67 -36.02 -5.49
CA GLY A 438 -3.09 -36.36 -5.70
C GLY A 438 -3.22 -37.52 -6.69
N VAL A 439 -2.51 -38.61 -6.44
CA VAL A 439 -2.53 -39.82 -7.27
C VAL A 439 -3.22 -40.95 -6.51
N GLU A 440 -3.72 -41.97 -7.22
CA GLU A 440 -4.55 -43.02 -6.60
C GLU A 440 -3.74 -44.24 -6.13
N LEU A 441 -2.52 -44.43 -6.63
CA LEU A 441 -1.70 -45.61 -6.35
C LEU A 441 -0.20 -45.26 -6.34
N VAL A 442 0.48 -45.63 -5.26
CA VAL A 442 1.93 -45.47 -5.11
C VAL A 442 2.51 -46.70 -4.43
N GLY A 443 3.63 -47.22 -4.91
CA GLY A 443 4.29 -48.32 -4.23
C GLY A 443 5.78 -48.44 -4.53
N TYR A 444 6.44 -49.24 -3.70
CA TYR A 444 7.83 -49.64 -3.84
C TYR A 444 7.86 -51.16 -3.92
N GLY A 445 8.64 -51.71 -4.85
CA GLY A 445 8.80 -53.16 -4.97
C GLY A 445 10.20 -53.56 -5.41
N ASP A 446 10.63 -54.73 -4.93
CA ASP A 446 11.90 -55.35 -5.33
C ASP A 446 11.73 -55.98 -6.72
N ILE A 447 12.73 -55.80 -7.58
CA ILE A 447 12.76 -56.28 -8.96
C ILE A 447 13.70 -57.47 -9.05
N ASP A 448 13.18 -58.59 -9.58
CA ASP A 448 14.02 -59.66 -10.12
C ASP A 448 14.25 -59.38 -11.62
N PRO A 449 15.45 -58.99 -12.05
CA PRO A 449 15.73 -58.66 -13.44
C PRO A 449 15.78 -59.90 -14.36
N VAL A 450 15.92 -61.10 -13.81
CA VAL A 450 15.97 -62.36 -14.58
C VAL A 450 14.57 -62.91 -14.77
N ALA A 451 13.80 -63.02 -13.68
CA ALA A 451 12.39 -63.45 -13.74
C ALA A 451 11.46 -62.35 -14.27
N GLU A 452 11.93 -61.09 -14.26
CA GLU A 452 11.19 -59.88 -14.65
C GLU A 452 9.92 -59.67 -13.86
N THR A 453 10.04 -59.97 -12.57
CA THR A 453 8.95 -59.81 -11.62
C THR A 453 9.25 -58.65 -10.69
N ILE A 454 8.21 -57.88 -10.37
CA ILE A 454 8.21 -56.99 -9.22
C ILE A 454 7.50 -57.69 -8.07
N THR A 455 8.07 -57.63 -6.87
CA THR A 455 7.40 -58.05 -5.64
C THR A 455 7.11 -56.82 -4.79
N VAL A 456 5.83 -56.53 -4.59
CA VAL A 456 5.33 -55.42 -3.78
C VAL A 456 4.81 -56.00 -2.48
N GLU A 457 5.45 -55.69 -1.36
CA GLU A 457 4.98 -56.15 -0.05
C GLU A 457 3.69 -55.42 0.34
N ARG A 458 3.72 -54.09 0.29
CA ARG A 458 2.57 -53.21 0.49
C ARG A 458 2.67 -51.96 -0.37
N ASP A 459 1.54 -51.52 -0.89
CA ASP A 459 1.39 -50.24 -1.57
C ASP A 459 0.41 -49.32 -0.84
N TRP A 460 0.47 -48.05 -1.19
CA TRP A 460 -0.52 -47.07 -0.79
C TRP A 460 -1.50 -46.88 -1.94
N THR A 461 -2.78 -46.93 -1.62
CA THR A 461 -3.83 -46.66 -2.60
C THR A 461 -4.98 -45.89 -1.95
N ALA A 462 -5.61 -45.02 -2.74
CA ALA A 462 -6.84 -44.34 -2.36
C ALA A 462 -8.03 -45.32 -2.24
N GLU A 463 -8.00 -46.44 -2.98
CA GLU A 463 -9.04 -47.47 -2.98
C GLU A 463 -8.42 -48.88 -2.87
N PRO A 464 -8.76 -49.69 -1.84
CA PRO A 464 -8.13 -51.00 -1.63
C PRO A 464 -8.18 -51.96 -2.83
N ALA A 465 -9.13 -51.78 -3.75
CA ALA A 465 -9.29 -52.58 -4.96
C ALA A 465 -8.19 -52.38 -6.02
N LEU A 466 -7.40 -51.30 -5.91
CA LEU A 466 -6.33 -50.96 -6.86
C LEU A 466 -4.95 -51.49 -6.44
N SER A 467 -4.85 -52.21 -5.31
CA SER A 467 -3.57 -52.72 -4.80
C SER A 467 -2.91 -53.72 -5.77
N LEU A 468 -1.61 -53.55 -5.94
CA LEU A 468 -0.64 -54.38 -6.65
C LEU A 468 0.19 -55.26 -5.71
N SER A 469 -0.17 -55.35 -4.42
CA SER A 469 0.52 -56.22 -3.45
C SER A 469 0.61 -57.67 -3.97
N GLY A 470 1.80 -58.25 -3.86
CA GLY A 470 2.16 -59.56 -4.41
C GLY A 470 3.25 -59.49 -5.48
N THR A 471 3.44 -60.60 -6.18
CA THR A 471 4.45 -60.73 -7.23
C THR A 471 3.80 -60.66 -8.61
N LEU A 472 4.22 -59.71 -9.43
CA LEU A 472 3.70 -59.47 -10.77
C LEU A 472 4.83 -59.59 -11.80
N ARG A 473 4.58 -60.28 -12.91
CA ARG A 473 5.51 -60.32 -14.04
C ARG A 473 5.30 -59.10 -14.93
N LEU A 474 6.29 -58.22 -14.99
CA LEU A 474 6.16 -56.91 -15.65
C LEU A 474 5.89 -57.02 -17.16
N ARG A 475 6.45 -58.06 -17.80
CA ARG A 475 6.27 -58.31 -19.23
C ARG A 475 4.83 -58.70 -19.63
N ASP A 476 4.01 -59.14 -18.68
CA ASP A 476 2.61 -59.46 -18.95
C ASP A 476 1.76 -58.20 -19.15
N TYR A 477 2.28 -57.03 -18.74
CA TYR A 477 1.56 -55.76 -18.77
C TYR A 477 2.18 -54.73 -19.72
N SER A 478 3.45 -54.87 -20.08
CA SER A 478 4.13 -53.92 -20.98
C SER A 478 5.51 -54.40 -21.41
N SER A 479 6.09 -53.77 -22.45
CA SER A 479 7.52 -53.92 -22.78
C SER A 479 8.44 -53.00 -21.95
N LEU A 480 7.92 -52.30 -20.94
CA LEU A 480 8.64 -51.28 -20.17
C LEU A 480 9.77 -51.84 -19.29
N ILE A 481 9.79 -53.14 -19.06
CA ILE A 481 10.87 -53.78 -18.29
C ILE A 481 12.25 -53.57 -18.93
N ASP A 482 12.32 -53.41 -20.24
CA ASP A 482 13.59 -53.19 -20.93
C ASP A 482 14.15 -51.79 -20.62
N ASP A 483 13.27 -50.76 -20.53
CA ASP A 483 13.63 -49.41 -20.10
C ASP A 483 14.12 -49.41 -18.64
N LEU A 484 13.42 -50.12 -17.76
CA LEU A 484 13.79 -50.24 -16.34
C LEU A 484 15.14 -50.93 -16.16
N LYS A 485 15.44 -51.96 -16.95
CA LYS A 485 16.75 -52.65 -16.96
C LYS A 485 17.88 -51.75 -17.43
N ALA A 486 17.60 -50.82 -18.34
CA ALA A 486 18.55 -49.79 -18.77
C ALA A 486 18.74 -48.68 -17.73
N GLY A 487 17.95 -48.66 -16.66
CA GLY A 487 17.94 -47.58 -15.65
C GLY A 487 17.16 -46.34 -16.10
N GLU A 488 16.39 -46.44 -17.17
CA GLU A 488 15.62 -45.32 -17.72
C GLU A 488 14.32 -45.12 -16.94
N THR A 489 13.98 -43.85 -16.72
CA THR A 489 12.73 -43.48 -16.07
C THR A 489 11.57 -43.60 -17.05
N VAL A 490 10.59 -44.41 -16.66
CA VAL A 490 9.42 -44.65 -17.49
C VAL A 490 8.32 -43.67 -17.11
N VAL A 491 7.90 -42.84 -18.07
CA VAL A 491 6.76 -41.94 -17.95
C VAL A 491 5.72 -42.33 -19.00
N VAL A 492 4.50 -42.65 -18.55
CA VAL A 492 3.36 -42.97 -19.41
C VAL A 492 2.23 -41.99 -19.09
N ARG A 493 1.87 -41.16 -20.08
CA ARG A 493 0.78 -40.16 -19.94
C ARG A 493 -0.60 -40.76 -20.14
N ASP A 494 -0.68 -41.78 -21.00
CA ASP A 494 -1.88 -42.54 -21.28
C ASP A 494 -1.47 -43.92 -21.84
N CYS A 495 -1.85 -45.00 -21.14
CA CYS A 495 -1.51 -46.36 -21.53
C CYS A 495 -2.21 -46.84 -22.82
N ARG A 496 -3.29 -46.18 -23.28
CA ARG A 496 -3.95 -46.50 -24.56
C ARG A 496 -3.18 -45.96 -25.76
N SER A 497 -2.37 -44.91 -25.58
CA SER A 497 -1.66 -44.25 -26.68
C SER A 497 -0.16 -44.54 -26.70
N ASP A 498 0.44 -44.89 -25.55
CA ASP A 498 1.86 -45.23 -25.47
C ASP A 498 2.17 -46.59 -26.13
N ALA A 499 3.13 -46.60 -27.06
CA ALA A 499 3.48 -47.77 -27.87
C ALA A 499 3.92 -49.00 -27.05
N ARG A 500 4.44 -48.80 -25.82
CA ARG A 500 4.97 -49.86 -24.96
C ARG A 500 3.89 -50.53 -24.11
N THR A 501 2.70 -49.92 -24.03
CA THR A 501 1.61 -50.32 -23.13
C THR A 501 0.26 -50.51 -23.82
N ARG A 502 0.05 -49.92 -25.01
CA ARG A 502 -1.23 -49.92 -25.73
C ARG A 502 -1.84 -51.31 -25.95
N ASP A 503 -1.01 -52.33 -26.17
CA ASP A 503 -1.47 -53.68 -26.47
C ASP A 503 -1.99 -54.40 -25.21
N GLN A 504 -1.62 -53.90 -24.02
CA GLN A 504 -2.03 -54.42 -22.71
C GLN A 504 -2.79 -53.37 -21.87
N ALA A 505 -3.25 -52.27 -22.47
CA ALA A 505 -3.87 -51.14 -21.77
C ALA A 505 -5.04 -51.56 -20.85
N ALA A 506 -5.86 -52.51 -21.28
CA ALA A 506 -6.98 -53.03 -20.47
C ALA A 506 -6.52 -53.70 -19.17
N ALA A 507 -5.38 -54.42 -19.19
CA ALA A 507 -4.84 -55.09 -18.01
C ALA A 507 -4.19 -54.11 -17.02
N LEU A 508 -3.64 -53.01 -17.52
CA LEU A 508 -3.11 -51.88 -16.74
C LEU A 508 -4.24 -51.05 -16.11
N GLU A 509 -5.29 -50.74 -16.86
CA GLU A 509 -6.45 -49.98 -16.36
C GLU A 509 -7.21 -50.72 -15.27
N ALA A 510 -7.35 -52.05 -15.38
CA ALA A 510 -7.96 -52.88 -14.34
C ALA A 510 -7.22 -52.80 -12.99
N ARG A 511 -6.01 -52.24 -12.98
CA ARG A 511 -5.15 -52.03 -11.81
C ARG A 511 -4.90 -50.55 -11.50
N GLY A 512 -5.68 -49.65 -12.09
CA GLY A 512 -5.54 -48.21 -11.86
C GLY A 512 -4.29 -47.58 -12.50
N ALA A 513 -3.75 -48.19 -13.56
CA ALA A 513 -2.57 -47.72 -14.29
C ALA A 513 -2.90 -47.14 -15.67
N ARG A 514 -3.73 -46.08 -15.68
CA ARG A 514 -4.04 -45.31 -16.90
C ARG A 514 -2.90 -44.39 -17.30
N ALA A 515 -2.26 -43.76 -16.33
CA ALA A 515 -1.03 -42.99 -16.49
C ALA A 515 -0.13 -43.22 -15.27
N PHE A 516 1.18 -43.30 -15.46
CA PHE A 516 2.09 -43.64 -14.36
C PHE A 516 3.54 -43.22 -14.62
N VAL A 517 4.32 -43.14 -13.55
CA VAL A 517 5.77 -42.91 -13.56
C VAL A 517 6.45 -44.01 -12.75
N ASN A 518 7.43 -44.66 -13.35
CA ASN A 518 8.25 -45.68 -12.69
C ASN A 518 9.72 -45.23 -12.64
N ILE A 519 10.28 -45.17 -11.43
CA ILE A 519 11.68 -44.84 -11.17
C ILE A 519 12.44 -46.12 -10.81
N PRO A 520 13.36 -46.60 -11.66
CA PRO A 520 14.21 -47.76 -11.33
C PRO A 520 15.31 -47.39 -10.32
N MET A 521 15.60 -48.30 -9.41
CA MET A 521 16.73 -48.24 -8.49
C MET A 521 17.82 -49.18 -8.97
N MET A 522 18.99 -48.62 -9.29
CA MET A 522 20.11 -49.35 -9.85
C MET A 522 21.16 -49.67 -8.78
N GLN A 523 21.56 -50.93 -8.67
CA GLN A 523 22.65 -51.38 -7.83
C GLN A 523 23.65 -52.15 -8.71
N GLN A 524 24.88 -51.66 -8.79
CA GLN A 524 25.94 -52.25 -9.62
C GLN A 524 25.54 -52.49 -11.10
N GLY A 525 24.74 -51.57 -11.66
CA GLY A 525 24.27 -51.65 -13.05
C GLY A 525 23.06 -52.58 -13.27
N VAL A 526 22.47 -53.10 -12.19
CA VAL A 526 21.27 -53.96 -12.24
C VAL A 526 20.10 -53.25 -11.56
N CYS A 527 18.92 -53.29 -12.16
CA CYS A 527 17.70 -52.77 -11.54
C CYS A 527 17.22 -53.75 -10.48
N VAL A 528 17.30 -53.34 -9.20
CA VAL A 528 16.98 -54.19 -8.04
C VAL A 528 15.67 -53.82 -7.36
N ALA A 529 15.16 -52.61 -7.62
CA ALA A 529 13.88 -52.16 -7.10
C ALA A 529 13.29 -51.07 -8.00
N MET A 530 12.02 -50.77 -7.79
CA MET A 530 11.31 -49.71 -8.50
C MET A 530 10.32 -49.02 -7.56
N LEU A 531 10.26 -47.70 -7.66
CA LEU A 531 9.14 -46.92 -7.13
C LEU A 531 8.21 -46.55 -8.27
N TYR A 532 6.90 -46.73 -8.08
CA TYR A 532 5.90 -46.36 -9.07
C TYR A 532 4.83 -45.45 -8.47
N VAL A 533 4.35 -44.50 -9.27
CA VAL A 533 3.16 -43.67 -8.99
C VAL A 533 2.21 -43.78 -10.18
N SER A 534 0.91 -43.86 -9.92
CA SER A 534 -0.07 -44.22 -10.93
C SER A 534 -1.42 -43.53 -10.71
N THR A 535 -2.11 -43.22 -11.81
CA THR A 535 -3.45 -42.63 -11.81
C THR A 535 -4.46 -43.39 -12.66
N VAL A 536 -5.73 -43.31 -12.27
CA VAL A 536 -6.87 -43.94 -12.98
C VAL A 536 -7.30 -43.16 -14.23
N ALA A 537 -6.94 -41.89 -14.31
CA ALA A 537 -7.15 -41.02 -15.47
C ALA A 537 -5.84 -40.77 -16.23
N ALA A 538 -5.93 -40.36 -17.49
CA ALA A 538 -4.77 -39.89 -18.24
C ALA A 538 -4.22 -38.61 -17.58
N ARG A 539 -2.89 -38.47 -17.52
CA ARG A 539 -2.24 -37.35 -16.84
C ARG A 539 -0.98 -36.92 -17.58
N ASP A 540 -0.88 -35.62 -17.83
CA ASP A 540 0.36 -35.02 -18.34
C ASP A 540 1.33 -34.76 -17.19
N TRP A 541 2.27 -35.68 -17.00
CA TRP A 541 3.32 -35.55 -15.99
C TRP A 541 4.32 -34.44 -16.36
N THR A 542 4.47 -33.48 -15.45
CA THR A 542 5.45 -32.40 -15.57
C THR A 542 6.86 -32.87 -15.20
N SER A 543 7.90 -32.18 -15.68
CA SER A 543 9.29 -32.47 -15.30
C SER A 543 9.52 -32.35 -13.79
N ASP A 544 8.88 -31.38 -13.14
CA ASP A 544 9.00 -31.14 -11.71
C ASP A 544 8.35 -32.25 -10.89
N GLU A 545 7.25 -32.84 -11.36
CA GLU A 545 6.63 -34.02 -10.72
C GLU A 545 7.51 -35.25 -10.86
N VAL A 546 8.03 -35.52 -12.07
CA VAL A 546 8.92 -36.67 -12.30
C VAL A 546 10.19 -36.56 -11.44
N GLN A 547 10.76 -35.36 -11.33
CA GLN A 547 11.91 -35.12 -10.46
C GLN A 547 11.58 -35.32 -8.98
N PHE A 548 10.42 -34.84 -8.52
CA PHE A 548 9.97 -35.06 -7.14
C PHE A 548 9.81 -36.55 -6.82
N VAL A 549 9.20 -37.33 -7.72
CA VAL A 549 9.07 -38.79 -7.56
C VAL A 549 10.46 -39.44 -7.49
N ARG A 550 11.40 -39.02 -8.36
CA ARG A 550 12.78 -39.51 -8.34
C ARG A 550 13.49 -39.22 -7.02
N ASP A 551 13.37 -38.00 -6.50
CA ASP A 551 14.01 -37.59 -5.24
C ASP A 551 13.48 -38.38 -4.05
N VAL A 552 12.16 -38.61 -3.99
CA VAL A 552 11.56 -39.48 -2.98
C VAL A 552 12.08 -40.91 -3.13
N ALA A 553 12.06 -41.45 -4.34
CA ALA A 553 12.45 -42.82 -4.62
C ALA A 553 13.91 -43.10 -4.21
N TYR A 554 14.84 -42.18 -4.50
CA TYR A 554 16.23 -42.28 -4.08
C TYR A 554 16.38 -42.24 -2.54
N ARG A 555 15.70 -41.33 -1.85
CA ARG A 555 15.77 -41.22 -0.38
C ARG A 555 15.25 -42.47 0.31
N VAL A 556 14.14 -43.02 -0.18
CA VAL A 556 13.52 -44.24 0.33
C VAL A 556 14.43 -45.44 0.09
N HIS A 557 14.96 -45.59 -1.12
CA HIS A 557 15.86 -46.68 -1.45
C HIS A 557 17.12 -46.66 -0.58
N VAL A 558 17.77 -45.50 -0.44
CA VAL A 558 18.95 -45.36 0.43
C VAL A 558 18.62 -45.72 1.89
N ALA A 559 17.46 -45.30 2.39
CA ALA A 559 17.04 -45.62 3.75
C ALA A 559 16.78 -47.14 3.94
N ILE A 560 16.13 -47.79 2.97
CA ILE A 560 15.89 -49.24 2.97
C ILE A 560 17.21 -50.01 2.96
N GLU A 561 18.14 -49.65 2.06
CA GLU A 561 19.44 -50.32 1.95
C GLU A 561 20.31 -50.15 3.21
N GLN A 562 20.28 -48.97 3.83
CA GLN A 562 20.96 -48.75 5.12
C GLN A 562 20.36 -49.61 6.24
N ARG A 563 19.03 -49.77 6.28
CA ARG A 563 18.37 -50.64 7.26
C ARG A 563 18.72 -52.11 7.01
N ARG A 564 18.68 -52.58 5.76
CA ARG A 564 19.06 -53.95 5.36
C ARG A 564 20.51 -54.25 5.77
N ALA A 565 21.44 -53.33 5.50
CA ALA A 565 22.84 -53.48 5.88
C ALA A 565 23.04 -53.60 7.40
N ARG A 566 22.38 -52.76 8.20
CA ARG A 566 22.42 -52.82 9.68
C ARG A 566 21.82 -54.12 10.23
N ALA A 567 20.70 -54.57 9.67
CA ALA A 567 20.05 -55.82 10.07
C ALA A 567 20.94 -57.04 9.77
N GLN A 568 21.60 -57.05 8.61
CA GLN A 568 22.55 -58.11 8.24
C GLN A 568 23.78 -58.12 9.16
N GLU A 569 24.34 -56.95 9.49
CA GLU A 569 25.44 -56.85 10.44
C GLU A 569 25.04 -57.38 11.84
N ALA A 570 23.84 -57.03 12.32
CA ALA A 570 23.33 -57.51 13.59
C ALA A 570 23.13 -59.04 13.61
N LEU A 571 22.59 -59.62 12.52
CA LEU A 571 22.43 -61.06 12.37
C LEU A 571 23.77 -61.80 12.40
N LEU A 572 24.75 -61.32 11.61
CA LEU A 572 26.10 -61.90 11.55
C LEU A 572 26.79 -61.84 12.91
N ASN A 573 26.70 -60.71 13.62
CA ASN A 573 27.23 -60.57 14.96
C ASN A 573 26.57 -61.54 15.95
N GLY A 574 25.25 -61.72 15.88
CA GLY A 574 24.53 -62.69 16.70
C GLY A 574 24.95 -64.13 16.42
N GLU A 575 25.08 -64.53 15.15
CA GLU A 575 25.49 -65.89 14.79
C GLU A 575 26.94 -66.18 15.20
N LEU A 576 27.85 -65.23 15.01
CA LEU A 576 29.24 -65.35 15.47
C LEU A 576 29.30 -65.52 16.99
N ALA A 577 28.52 -64.75 17.75
CA ALA A 577 28.42 -64.88 19.20
C ALA A 577 28.02 -66.29 19.62
N HIS A 578 26.95 -66.82 19.00
CA HIS A 578 26.51 -68.19 19.24
C HIS A 578 27.57 -69.25 18.89
N ARG A 579 28.26 -69.09 17.76
CA ARG A 579 29.31 -70.04 17.32
C ARG A 579 30.51 -70.07 18.26
N VAL A 580 30.96 -68.92 18.77
CA VAL A 580 32.05 -68.89 19.73
C VAL A 580 31.63 -69.55 21.05
N LYS A 581 30.42 -69.26 21.55
CA LYS A 581 29.88 -69.91 22.75
C LYS A 581 29.81 -71.44 22.61
N ASN A 582 29.38 -71.93 21.45
CA ASN A 582 29.35 -73.36 21.16
C ASN A 582 30.77 -73.97 21.19
N THR A 583 31.75 -73.28 20.59
CA THR A 583 33.14 -73.73 20.56
C THR A 583 33.75 -73.79 21.95
N LEU A 584 33.55 -72.74 22.77
CA LEU A 584 34.02 -72.71 24.16
C LEU A 584 33.37 -73.82 25.01
N SER A 585 32.08 -74.10 24.78
CA SER A 585 31.37 -75.19 25.47
C SER A 585 31.95 -76.56 25.12
N VAL A 586 32.32 -76.79 23.85
CA VAL A 586 33.01 -78.03 23.42
C VAL A 586 34.40 -78.13 24.02
N VAL A 587 35.18 -77.05 24.00
CA VAL A 587 36.52 -77.00 24.65
C VAL A 587 36.40 -77.32 26.14
N GLN A 588 35.39 -76.77 26.82
CA GLN A 588 35.10 -77.05 28.22
C GLN A 588 34.76 -78.53 28.46
N ALA A 589 33.94 -79.13 27.60
CA ALA A 589 33.56 -80.54 27.71
C ALA A 589 34.77 -81.47 27.51
N ILE A 590 35.61 -81.22 26.49
CA ILE A 590 36.83 -82.00 26.21
C ILE A 590 37.81 -81.89 27.38
N ALA A 591 38.01 -80.68 27.89
CA ALA A 591 38.87 -80.45 29.04
C ALA A 591 38.39 -81.20 30.28
N ASN A 592 37.10 -81.11 30.62
CA ASN A 592 36.53 -81.79 31.77
C ASN A 592 36.64 -83.32 31.64
N ALA A 593 36.36 -83.88 30.46
CA ALA A 593 36.47 -85.32 30.21
C ALA A 593 37.92 -85.82 30.31
N THR A 594 38.90 -85.00 29.93
CA THR A 594 40.33 -85.34 30.01
C THR A 594 40.86 -85.22 31.45
N LEU A 595 40.49 -84.16 32.15
CA LEU A 595 40.92 -83.90 33.52
C LEU A 595 40.27 -84.85 34.53
N ALA A 596 39.02 -85.25 34.34
CA ALA A 596 38.33 -86.22 35.19
C ALA A 596 39.02 -87.60 35.25
N ARG A 597 39.90 -87.92 34.28
CA ARG A 597 40.65 -89.20 34.23
C ARG A 597 42.06 -89.12 34.80
N THR A 598 42.61 -87.92 35.00
CA THR A 598 44.05 -87.71 35.25
C THR A 598 44.34 -86.73 36.39
N ALA A 599 43.37 -85.91 36.80
CA ALA A 599 43.50 -84.90 37.84
C ALA A 599 42.48 -85.17 38.97
N SER A 600 42.68 -84.56 40.14
CA SER A 600 41.70 -84.62 41.22
C SER A 600 40.42 -83.86 40.86
N ASP A 601 39.28 -84.26 41.44
CA ASP A 601 37.98 -83.58 41.23
C ASP A 601 38.05 -82.06 41.52
N ALA A 602 38.88 -81.68 42.50
CA ALA A 602 39.15 -80.27 42.82
C ALA A 602 39.87 -79.53 41.68
N ALA A 603 40.87 -80.16 41.04
CA ALA A 603 41.61 -79.55 39.93
C ALA A 603 40.77 -79.44 38.65
N ALA A 604 39.92 -80.44 38.37
CA ALA A 604 38.97 -80.39 37.25
C ALA A 604 37.93 -79.28 37.43
N THR A 605 37.39 -79.13 38.65
CA THR A 605 36.43 -78.07 38.99
C THR A 605 37.06 -76.68 38.86
N GLU A 606 38.30 -76.50 39.33
CA GLU A 606 39.02 -75.23 39.22
C GLU A 606 39.30 -74.85 37.77
N PHE A 607 39.67 -75.82 36.93
CA PHE A 607 39.84 -75.57 35.49
C PHE A 607 38.51 -75.22 34.79
N GLY A 608 37.43 -75.92 35.13
CA GLY A 608 36.10 -75.64 34.61
C GLY A 608 35.61 -74.22 34.93
N ASN A 609 35.85 -73.73 36.15
CA ASN A 609 35.47 -72.37 36.55
C ASN A 609 36.26 -71.29 35.80
N ARG A 610 37.54 -71.52 35.53
CA ARG A 610 38.37 -70.61 34.72
C ARG A 610 37.87 -70.49 33.27
N ILE A 611 37.43 -71.59 32.66
CA ILE A 611 36.83 -71.54 31.31
C ILE A 611 35.52 -70.74 31.32
N LYS A 612 34.69 -70.88 32.36
CA LYS A 612 33.46 -70.08 32.50
C LYS A 612 33.77 -68.58 32.59
N ALA A 613 34.78 -68.20 33.37
CA ALA A 613 35.21 -66.79 33.48
C ALA A 613 35.64 -66.23 32.11
N LEU A 614 36.40 -67.01 31.32
CA LEU A 614 36.80 -66.61 29.97
C LEU A 614 35.61 -66.49 29.01
N ALA A 615 34.63 -67.39 29.11
CA ALA A 615 33.41 -67.33 28.31
C ALA A 615 32.55 -66.10 28.63
N SER A 616 32.39 -65.74 29.91
CA SER A 616 31.66 -64.53 30.30
C SER A 616 32.31 -63.24 29.80
N ALA A 617 33.65 -63.15 29.81
CA ALA A 617 34.37 -62.02 29.24
C ALA A 617 34.15 -61.90 27.73
N HIS A 618 34.06 -63.03 27.03
CA HIS A 618 33.77 -63.08 25.61
C HIS A 618 32.34 -62.62 25.29
N ASP A 619 31.35 -63.00 26.11
CA ASP A 619 29.97 -62.53 25.96
C ASP A 619 29.86 -61.00 26.08
N VAL A 620 30.61 -60.38 27.01
CA VAL A 620 30.66 -58.91 27.17
C VAL A 620 31.29 -58.22 25.95
N LEU A 621 32.32 -58.81 25.34
CA LEU A 621 32.98 -58.28 24.14
C LEU A 621 32.09 -58.37 22.88
N LEU A 622 31.20 -59.36 22.80
CA LEU A 622 30.30 -59.57 21.67
C LEU A 622 29.07 -58.64 21.67
N ALA A 623 28.65 -58.17 22.84
CA ALA A 623 27.39 -57.44 22.99
C ALA A 623 27.36 -56.03 22.36
N ARG A 624 28.50 -55.38 22.07
CA ARG A 624 28.55 -53.97 21.62
C ARG A 624 29.67 -53.60 20.64
N SER A 625 29.96 -54.47 19.68
CA SER A 625 31.03 -54.35 18.67
C SER A 625 32.41 -54.78 19.19
N TRP A 626 33.09 -55.61 18.38
CA TRP A 626 34.34 -56.33 18.66
C TRP A 626 35.56 -55.48 19.04
N SER A 627 35.42 -54.16 19.20
CA SER A 627 36.55 -53.22 19.28
C SER A 627 36.98 -52.84 20.70
N ALA A 628 36.06 -52.72 21.67
CA ALA A 628 36.43 -52.45 23.07
C ALA A 628 35.26 -52.64 24.05
N ALA A 629 35.55 -53.24 25.21
CA ALA A 629 34.62 -53.31 26.34
C ALA A 629 35.05 -52.36 27.48
N GLY A 630 34.11 -51.93 28.31
CA GLY A 630 34.40 -51.08 29.46
C GLY A 630 35.05 -51.88 30.59
N PHE A 631 36.12 -51.35 31.19
CA PHE A 631 36.84 -51.98 32.31
C PHE A 631 35.89 -52.37 33.46
N ARG A 632 34.99 -51.45 33.83
CA ARG A 632 33.99 -51.66 34.89
C ARG A 632 33.07 -52.85 34.60
N GLN A 633 32.58 -52.97 33.37
CA GLN A 633 31.66 -54.03 32.97
C GLN A 633 32.32 -55.41 33.05
N ILE A 634 33.58 -55.50 32.63
CA ILE A 634 34.36 -56.75 32.73
C ILE A 634 34.60 -57.12 34.19
N ALA A 635 34.91 -56.13 35.03
CA ALA A 635 35.06 -56.36 36.46
C ALA A 635 33.76 -56.85 37.12
N GLU A 636 32.64 -56.19 36.84
CA GLU A 636 31.32 -56.60 37.34
C GLU A 636 30.96 -58.01 36.88
N ALA A 637 31.16 -58.34 35.61
CA ALA A 637 30.89 -59.67 35.07
C ALA A 637 31.77 -60.76 35.71
N ALA A 638 33.05 -60.48 35.93
CA ALA A 638 33.98 -61.42 36.58
C ALA A 638 33.65 -61.65 38.07
N LEU A 639 33.05 -60.65 38.73
CA LEU A 639 32.76 -60.65 40.16
C LEU A 639 31.31 -61.05 40.50
N ALA A 640 30.44 -61.18 39.49
CA ALA A 640 29.01 -61.45 39.66
C ALA A 640 28.68 -62.76 40.40
N SER A 641 29.61 -63.72 40.44
CA SER A 641 29.43 -65.00 41.15
C SER A 641 29.65 -64.91 42.67
N PHE A 642 30.04 -63.75 43.18
CA PHE A 642 30.28 -63.49 44.61
C PHE A 642 29.26 -62.48 45.16
N ASP A 643 29.16 -62.39 46.49
CA ASP A 643 28.25 -61.46 47.15
C ASP A 643 28.65 -60.00 46.89
N THR A 644 27.93 -59.36 45.97
CA THR A 644 28.21 -58.01 45.48
C THR A 644 28.06 -56.95 46.57
N ALA A 645 27.32 -57.19 47.65
CA ALA A 645 27.18 -56.25 48.77
C ALA A 645 28.49 -56.08 49.57
N ARG A 646 29.45 -56.99 49.39
CA ARG A 646 30.78 -56.98 50.03
C ARG A 646 31.90 -56.53 49.10
N ILE A 647 31.58 -56.15 47.86
CA ILE A 647 32.53 -55.77 46.83
C ILE A 647 32.26 -54.34 46.35
N THR A 648 33.27 -53.47 46.46
CA THR A 648 33.20 -52.09 45.95
C THR A 648 34.05 -51.96 44.69
N ILE A 649 33.47 -51.43 43.61
CA ILE A 649 34.13 -51.24 42.31
C ILE A 649 34.12 -49.75 41.93
N SER A 650 35.28 -49.11 41.83
CA SER A 650 35.39 -47.67 41.54
C SER A 650 36.56 -47.28 40.63
N GLY A 651 36.29 -46.42 39.66
CA GLY A 651 37.34 -45.88 38.77
C GLY A 651 36.72 -45.18 37.56
N PRO A 652 37.55 -44.47 36.76
CA PRO A 652 37.11 -43.79 35.55
C PRO A 652 36.69 -44.78 34.46
N GLU A 653 35.88 -44.31 33.50
CA GLU A 653 35.54 -45.09 32.32
C GLU A 653 36.78 -45.31 31.45
N VAL A 654 37.13 -46.59 31.24
CA VAL A 654 38.28 -47.00 30.44
C VAL A 654 37.84 -48.10 29.49
N ARG A 655 38.06 -47.89 28.19
CA ARG A 655 37.85 -48.89 27.15
C ARG A 655 39.09 -49.77 27.02
N ILE A 656 38.91 -51.08 27.05
CA ILE A 656 40.01 -52.02 26.96
C ILE A 656 39.83 -52.95 25.77
N GLY A 657 40.96 -53.27 25.12
CA GLY A 657 41.00 -54.18 23.98
C GLY A 657 40.74 -55.63 24.39
N SER A 658 40.41 -56.49 23.41
CA SER A 658 39.96 -57.87 23.65
C SER A 658 40.96 -58.73 24.44
N ARG A 659 42.28 -58.60 24.21
CA ARG A 659 43.28 -59.43 24.91
C ARG A 659 43.43 -59.02 26.35
N THR A 660 43.39 -57.71 26.60
CA THR A 660 43.46 -57.15 27.95
C THR A 660 42.18 -57.47 28.73
N ALA A 661 41.02 -57.45 28.06
CA ALA A 661 39.74 -57.88 28.64
C ALA A 661 39.78 -59.34 29.12
N MET A 662 40.30 -60.26 28.31
CA MET A 662 40.46 -61.67 28.69
C MET A 662 41.43 -61.83 29.88
N SER A 663 42.56 -61.13 29.84
CA SER A 663 43.57 -61.16 30.91
C SER A 663 43.01 -60.61 32.22
N LEU A 664 42.29 -59.47 32.17
CA LEU A 664 41.63 -58.85 33.32
C LEU A 664 40.58 -59.78 33.92
N SER A 665 39.72 -60.39 33.12
CA SER A 665 38.67 -61.28 33.62
C SER A 665 39.25 -62.51 34.33
N LEU A 666 40.30 -63.13 33.79
CA LEU A 666 40.98 -64.24 34.44
C LEU A 666 41.65 -63.78 35.74
N LEU A 667 42.33 -62.64 35.72
CA LEU A 667 43.02 -62.09 36.87
C LEU A 667 42.06 -61.79 38.03
N LEU A 668 40.92 -61.13 37.75
CA LEU A 668 39.90 -60.85 38.75
C LEU A 668 39.24 -62.12 39.26
N HIS A 669 39.02 -63.12 38.41
CA HIS A 669 38.50 -64.42 38.83
C HIS A 669 39.45 -65.11 39.83
N GLU A 670 40.75 -65.12 39.56
CA GLU A 670 41.75 -65.70 40.47
C GLU A 670 41.83 -64.96 41.80
N LEU A 671 41.86 -63.62 41.78
CA LEU A 671 41.87 -62.81 43.01
C LEU A 671 40.63 -63.05 43.86
N SER A 672 39.45 -63.11 43.23
CA SER A 672 38.18 -63.33 43.93
C SER A 672 38.07 -64.73 44.51
N THR A 673 38.54 -65.73 43.77
CA THR A 673 38.58 -67.12 44.24
C THR A 673 39.51 -67.26 45.43
N ASN A 674 40.68 -66.58 45.42
CA ASN A 674 41.59 -66.56 46.55
C ASN A 674 40.97 -65.85 47.76
N ALA A 675 40.32 -64.71 47.55
CA ALA A 675 39.60 -64.00 48.60
C ALA A 675 38.51 -64.88 49.23
N ALA A 676 37.80 -65.69 48.44
CA ALA A 676 36.75 -66.57 48.93
C ALA A 676 37.26 -67.82 49.65
N LYS A 677 38.39 -68.40 49.20
CA LYS A 677 38.97 -69.60 49.81
C LYS A 677 39.83 -69.31 51.04
N HIS A 678 40.56 -68.19 51.01
CA HIS A 678 41.66 -67.92 51.94
C HIS A 678 41.70 -66.49 52.48
N GLY A 679 40.92 -65.56 51.93
CA GLY A 679 41.00 -64.13 52.21
C GLY A 679 39.69 -63.54 52.73
N ALA A 680 39.44 -62.26 52.44
CA ALA A 680 38.33 -61.52 53.05
C ALA A 680 36.94 -62.11 52.76
N LEU A 681 36.70 -62.67 51.57
CA LEU A 681 35.38 -63.21 51.23
C LEU A 681 35.08 -64.57 51.90
N SER A 682 36.08 -65.20 52.53
CA SER A 682 35.92 -66.45 53.30
C SER A 682 35.19 -66.27 54.64
N VAL A 683 35.10 -65.03 55.14
CA VAL A 683 34.41 -64.68 56.38
C VAL A 683 33.25 -63.70 56.12
N PRO A 684 32.18 -63.69 56.94
CA PRO A 684 31.00 -62.86 56.68
C PRO A 684 31.27 -61.35 56.61
N ASP A 685 32.13 -60.82 57.50
CA ASP A 685 32.39 -59.38 57.62
C ASP A 685 33.47 -58.85 56.66
N GLY A 686 34.17 -59.73 55.95
CA GLY A 686 35.24 -59.33 55.07
C GLY A 686 34.74 -58.68 53.78
N ARG A 687 35.50 -57.71 53.29
CA ARG A 687 35.17 -56.88 52.13
C ARG A 687 36.32 -56.79 51.15
N VAL A 688 35.97 -56.57 49.89
CA VAL A 688 36.91 -56.36 48.79
C VAL A 688 36.65 -55.01 48.15
N THR A 689 37.73 -54.29 47.86
CA THR A 689 37.67 -53.07 47.04
C THR A 689 38.56 -53.24 45.82
N LEU A 690 37.96 -53.08 44.64
CA LEU A 690 38.64 -52.95 43.37
C LEU A 690 38.54 -51.49 42.93
N SER A 691 39.69 -50.82 42.81
CA SER A 691 39.73 -49.47 42.29
C SER A 691 40.80 -49.28 41.21
N TRP A 692 40.59 -48.31 40.32
CA TRP A 692 41.62 -47.94 39.35
C TRP A 692 41.63 -46.44 39.06
N MET A 693 42.78 -45.95 38.62
CA MET A 693 42.99 -44.56 38.21
C MET A 693 44.01 -44.47 37.08
N ILE A 694 44.00 -43.37 36.33
CA ILE A 694 45.00 -43.09 35.30
C ILE A 694 46.00 -42.08 35.88
N SER A 695 47.26 -42.46 35.96
CA SER A 695 48.37 -41.57 36.37
C SER A 695 49.31 -41.32 35.20
N ARG A 696 50.03 -40.20 35.22
CA ARG A 696 51.04 -39.86 34.20
C ARG A 696 52.43 -40.02 34.81
N ARG A 697 53.28 -40.88 34.24
CA ARG A 697 54.67 -41.12 34.68
C ARG A 697 55.58 -41.06 33.45
N ASP A 698 56.64 -40.24 33.52
CA ASP A 698 57.61 -40.05 32.41
C ASP A 698 56.94 -39.85 31.04
N ASP A 699 55.88 -39.04 31.03
CA ASP A 699 55.06 -38.68 29.86
C ASP A 699 54.25 -39.82 29.21
N VAL A 700 54.10 -40.94 29.91
CA VAL A 700 53.23 -42.06 29.53
C VAL A 700 52.04 -42.14 30.48
N GLU A 701 50.83 -42.31 29.95
CA GLU A 701 49.64 -42.61 30.74
C GLU A 701 49.67 -44.07 31.20
N ILE A 702 49.54 -44.27 32.51
CA ILE A 702 49.57 -45.57 33.18
C ILE A 702 48.24 -45.79 33.88
N LEU A 703 47.61 -46.94 33.64
CA LEU A 703 46.48 -47.39 34.45
C LEU A 703 47.03 -48.07 35.71
N ASP A 704 46.69 -47.53 36.87
CA ASP A 704 46.98 -48.11 38.18
C ASP A 704 45.70 -48.74 38.73
N MET A 705 45.68 -50.07 38.84
CA MET A 705 44.60 -50.86 39.43
C MET A 705 45.03 -51.39 40.80
N ARG A 706 44.14 -51.28 41.79
CA ARG A 706 44.34 -51.78 43.14
C ARG A 706 43.20 -52.72 43.54
N TRP A 707 43.58 -53.91 43.99
CA TRP A 707 42.72 -54.84 44.71
C TRP A 707 43.09 -54.80 46.19
N ALA A 708 42.12 -54.62 47.07
CA ALA A 708 42.35 -54.59 48.50
C ALA A 708 41.29 -55.42 49.25
N GLU A 709 41.77 -56.35 50.09
CA GLU A 709 40.97 -57.16 50.99
C GLU A 709 41.04 -56.58 52.41
N ARG A 710 39.91 -56.50 53.10
CA ARG A 710 39.80 -55.99 54.48
C ARG A 710 38.90 -56.88 55.32
N GLY A 711 39.18 -56.97 56.61
CA GLY A 711 38.34 -57.72 57.57
C GLY A 711 38.39 -59.24 57.38
N GLY A 712 39.41 -59.73 56.66
CA GLY A 712 39.67 -61.16 56.44
C GLY A 712 40.68 -61.75 57.42
N PRO A 713 40.95 -63.07 57.33
CA PRO A 713 42.07 -63.69 58.04
C PRO A 713 43.42 -63.11 57.59
N THR A 714 44.43 -63.18 58.47
CA THR A 714 45.80 -62.72 58.19
C THR A 714 46.32 -63.32 56.88
N ALA A 715 46.68 -62.46 55.92
CA ALA A 715 47.20 -62.91 54.65
C ALA A 715 48.64 -63.42 54.84
N VAL A 716 48.94 -64.62 54.36
CA VAL A 716 50.28 -65.23 54.41
C VAL A 716 50.72 -65.56 52.99
N GLU A 717 51.98 -65.27 52.66
CA GLU A 717 52.51 -65.63 51.35
C GLU A 717 52.49 -67.17 51.17
N PRO A 718 51.88 -67.70 50.10
CA PRO A 718 51.74 -69.13 49.90
C PRO A 718 53.08 -69.82 49.66
N SER A 719 53.32 -70.95 50.33
CA SER A 719 54.54 -71.76 50.23
C SER A 719 54.68 -72.51 48.89
N HIS A 720 53.56 -72.79 48.20
CA HIS A 720 53.54 -73.42 46.88
C HIS A 720 53.02 -72.45 45.81
N ARG A 721 53.83 -72.26 44.75
CA ARG A 721 53.49 -71.38 43.61
C ARG A 721 52.72 -72.14 42.55
N GLY A 722 51.40 -72.25 42.72
CA GLY A 722 50.48 -72.81 41.74
C GLY A 722 50.17 -71.86 40.57
N PHE A 723 49.38 -72.35 39.60
CA PHE A 723 49.01 -71.63 38.37
C PHE A 723 48.29 -70.29 38.62
N GLY A 724 47.37 -70.20 39.58
CA GLY A 724 46.68 -68.94 39.93
C GLY A 724 47.65 -67.84 40.41
N SER A 725 48.68 -68.21 41.17
CA SER A 725 49.73 -67.27 41.60
C SER A 725 50.63 -66.80 40.44
N ARG A 726 50.64 -67.52 39.32
CA ARG A 726 51.36 -67.13 38.10
C ARG A 726 50.52 -66.14 37.28
N ILE A 727 49.21 -66.35 37.15
CA ILE A 727 48.29 -65.40 36.49
C ILE A 727 48.31 -64.05 37.19
N ILE A 728 48.18 -64.03 38.52
CA ILE A 728 48.17 -62.77 39.29
C ILE A 728 49.48 -62.00 39.10
N ARG A 729 50.62 -62.68 38.99
CA ARG A 729 51.93 -62.04 38.75
C ARG A 729 52.14 -61.58 37.31
N MET A 730 51.41 -62.13 36.34
CA MET A 730 51.47 -61.69 34.96
C MET A 730 50.82 -60.32 34.74
N GLY A 731 49.92 -59.89 35.64
CA GLY A 731 49.32 -58.55 35.62
C GLY A 731 48.36 -58.32 34.44
N LEU A 732 47.97 -57.05 34.23
CA LEU A 732 46.91 -56.66 33.29
C LEU A 732 47.21 -56.97 31.83
N THR A 733 48.47 -56.83 31.40
CA THR A 733 48.91 -57.02 30.00
C THR A 733 49.78 -58.27 29.81
N GLY A 734 49.96 -59.09 30.85
CA GLY A 734 50.77 -60.31 30.80
C GLY A 734 52.28 -60.12 30.99
N SER A 735 52.75 -58.88 31.15
CA SER A 735 54.17 -58.51 31.22
C SER A 735 54.68 -58.16 32.64
N GLY A 736 53.86 -58.35 33.68
CA GLY A 736 54.22 -58.07 35.08
C GLY A 736 53.60 -56.78 35.64
N GLY A 737 54.37 -56.04 36.46
CA GLY A 737 53.91 -54.76 37.04
C GLY A 737 53.04 -54.90 38.30
N VAL A 738 53.13 -56.04 38.99
CA VAL A 738 52.29 -56.39 40.15
C VAL A 738 53.09 -56.36 41.44
N LYS A 739 52.59 -55.64 42.45
CA LYS A 739 53.08 -55.63 43.82
C LYS A 739 52.04 -56.25 44.73
N LEU A 740 52.42 -57.30 45.46
CA LEU A 740 51.56 -58.00 46.41
C LEU A 740 52.02 -57.68 47.83
N HIS A 741 51.07 -57.30 48.68
CA HIS A 741 51.29 -57.00 50.09
C HIS A 741 50.38 -57.92 50.92
N TYR A 742 50.99 -58.75 51.76
CA TYR A 742 50.29 -59.69 52.64
C TYR A 742 50.27 -59.08 54.05
N ASP A 743 49.15 -58.46 54.43
CA ASP A 743 48.99 -57.76 55.69
C ASP A 743 48.06 -58.52 56.65
N THR A 744 48.07 -58.11 57.92
CA THR A 744 47.19 -58.69 58.97
C THR A 744 45.70 -58.50 58.68
N GLU A 745 45.33 -57.52 57.85
CA GLU A 745 43.93 -57.24 57.51
C GLU A 745 43.46 -57.89 56.19
N GLY A 746 44.39 -58.43 55.39
CA GLY A 746 44.10 -59.03 54.09
C GLY A 746 45.20 -58.81 53.04
N LEU A 747 44.95 -59.31 51.82
CA LEU A 747 45.82 -59.13 50.66
C LEU A 747 45.56 -57.79 49.97
N THR A 748 46.63 -57.06 49.63
CA THR A 748 46.57 -55.96 48.66
C THR A 748 47.40 -56.30 47.43
N ALA A 749 46.84 -56.09 46.24
CA ALA A 749 47.54 -56.21 44.96
C ALA A 749 47.45 -54.90 44.17
N ASP A 750 48.59 -54.25 43.97
CA ASP A 750 48.72 -53.05 43.13
C ASP A 750 49.31 -53.45 41.77
N MET A 751 48.65 -53.05 40.68
CA MET A 751 49.02 -53.42 39.31
C MET A 751 49.04 -52.19 38.42
N SER A 752 50.11 -52.02 37.65
CA SER A 752 50.27 -50.87 36.74
C SER A 752 50.60 -51.34 35.33
N ALA A 753 49.94 -50.76 34.31
CA ALA A 753 50.30 -50.98 32.92
C ALA A 753 50.06 -49.74 32.04
N PRO A 754 50.84 -49.52 30.96
CA PRO A 754 50.63 -48.40 30.05
C PRO A 754 49.25 -48.44 29.40
N LEU A 755 48.53 -47.32 29.44
CA LEU A 755 47.14 -47.22 28.98
C LEU A 755 47.01 -47.56 27.49
N HIS A 756 47.98 -47.19 26.66
CA HIS A 756 47.97 -47.53 25.23
C HIS A 756 48.01 -49.05 24.98
N GLN A 757 48.72 -49.82 25.81
CA GLN A 757 48.76 -51.30 25.70
C GLN A 757 47.43 -51.93 26.13
N ILE A 758 46.74 -51.29 27.07
CA ILE A 758 45.44 -51.74 27.56
C ILE A 758 44.34 -51.49 26.51
N ILE A 759 44.42 -50.36 25.80
CA ILE A 759 43.46 -49.99 24.75
C ILE A 759 43.71 -50.76 23.44
N GLN A 760 44.96 -50.99 23.04
CA GLN A 760 45.32 -51.67 21.78
C GLN A 760 45.28 -53.21 21.85
N GLY A 761 45.16 -53.78 23.06
CA GLY A 761 45.38 -55.20 23.36
C GLY A 761 44.42 -56.17 22.71
#